data_AF-A0A7S0RBP4-F1
#
_entry.id   AF-A0A7S0RBP4-F1
#
_cell.length_a   1.000
_cell.length_b   1.000
_cell.length_c   1.000
_cell.angle_alpha   90.00
_cell.angle_beta   90.00
_cell.angle_gamma   90.00
#
_symmetry.space_group_name_H-M   'P 1'
#
loop_
_entity.id
_entity.type
_entity.pdbx_description
1 polymer ?
#
loop_
_entity_poly.entity_id
_entity_poly.type
_entity_poly.pdbx_seq_one_letter_code
_entity_poly.pdbx_strand_id
1 'polypeptide(L)'
;ELTRGYSTNEFREDLKKLYRTAGIDGEPVVFLFSDSQIVNESFLEDINNMLNSGEVPGMFAQDEKDRVVTDIREWVLSSGGNPTKDGCYAAFIQRVRDNLHIVLAMSPVGEAFRARCRQFPSLINCCTIDWFSQWPEEALLSVSRKFLAGTDLGGEGVSEAIAVMCSTIHTSVAQASDKFFAELRRRYYTTPKSYLDLINLYLQLLREKREEFLVARDRLLNGLYKLNETNQVVDGMKAQLAELAPVIESKTKATAELLVKVAADQEEAEKVKRNVAQEEQEVKKMQEEIQVVADEAKADLEEAMPALTAAIDSLKALNKGDIVEIKSFPKPPPLVQMTMEAVCILKGEKPDWDTAKRVLGDPNFMRSLEEFDKDNIPDAVIKKLRKYVDDPIYTPESVAKQSKAAMSLCMWSRAMDVYNRVAKVVEPKRQKLRNAEQQLADANAKLAEKQQVLKDVEARVEGLRQQLANAQAEQKSLADQADLTKKRLDRAGKLTSALADEGVRWQQTADSIQAATDLLVGDVFLSAACIAYYGAFTGAYRTQLVDGWIAACKGANIPVSSDCTLRGTLASPVEVREWNIAGLPTDDVSIDNGILVTRGKRWPLMIDPQGQANTWVKNMEARNGLRVVKLTDSSFLRTLENSIRIGNPVLIEDVGEALDPALEPVLQKAIYKQGGRTLIRLGDSDVDYDPNFKFYITTKMANPHYLPEVCIKVTIINFTVTMKGL
;
A
#
# COMPACT_ATOMS: atom_id res chain seq x y z
N GLU A 1 -54.60 -22.93 1.90
CA GLU A 1 -54.29 -22.44 0.54
C GLU A 1 -54.82 -23.45 -0.47
N LEU A 2 -55.13 -23.03 -1.69
CA LEU A 2 -55.61 -23.97 -2.70
C LEU A 2 -54.46 -24.88 -3.15
N THR A 3 -54.70 -26.19 -3.09
CA THR A 3 -53.77 -27.20 -3.58
C THR A 3 -54.12 -27.60 -5.01
N ARG A 4 -53.23 -28.35 -5.66
CA ARG A 4 -53.45 -28.79 -7.03
C ARG A 4 -54.62 -29.77 -7.10
N GLY A 5 -55.60 -29.48 -7.97
CA GLY A 5 -56.77 -30.34 -8.14
C GLY A 5 -57.84 -30.12 -7.06
N TYR A 6 -57.76 -29.01 -6.32
CA TYR A 6 -58.74 -28.65 -5.30
C TYR A 6 -60.16 -28.60 -5.88
N SER A 7 -60.99 -29.54 -5.43
CA SER A 7 -62.36 -29.72 -5.89
C SER A 7 -63.34 -29.39 -4.75
N THR A 8 -64.63 -29.57 -5.03
CA THR A 8 -65.71 -29.37 -4.05
C THR A 8 -65.57 -30.28 -2.84
N ASN A 9 -64.94 -31.46 -2.99
CA ASN A 9 -64.73 -32.37 -1.87
C ASN A 9 -63.69 -31.82 -0.88
N GLU A 10 -62.52 -31.41 -1.36
CA GLU A 10 -61.48 -30.82 -0.51
C GLU A 10 -61.97 -29.52 0.15
N PHE A 11 -62.75 -28.71 -0.59
CA PHE A 11 -63.38 -27.51 -0.05
C PHE A 11 -64.29 -27.82 1.13
N ARG A 12 -65.18 -28.81 0.99
CA ARG A 12 -66.09 -29.22 2.07
C ARG A 12 -65.34 -29.80 3.27
N GLU A 13 -64.27 -30.55 3.05
CA GLU A 13 -63.42 -31.03 4.16
C GLU A 13 -62.76 -29.89 4.93
N ASP A 14 -62.30 -28.83 4.25
CA ASP A 14 -61.77 -27.64 4.91
C ASP A 14 -62.85 -26.85 5.65
N LEU A 15 -64.06 -26.73 5.08
CA LEU A 15 -65.21 -26.16 5.79
C LEU A 15 -65.59 -26.97 7.03
N LYS A 16 -65.54 -28.31 6.99
CA LYS A 16 -65.78 -29.15 8.17
C LYS A 16 -64.81 -28.84 9.30
N LYS A 17 -63.52 -28.63 8.99
CA LYS A 17 -62.51 -28.24 10.00
C LYS A 17 -62.89 -26.90 10.64
N LEU A 18 -63.25 -25.92 9.82
CA LEU A 18 -63.70 -24.60 10.26
C LEU A 18 -64.94 -24.69 11.17
N TYR A 19 -65.92 -25.52 10.81
CA TYR A 19 -67.13 -25.77 11.61
C TYR A 19 -66.81 -26.44 12.96
N ARG A 20 -65.84 -27.36 13.00
CA ARG A 20 -65.41 -27.98 14.27
C ARG A 20 -64.74 -26.96 15.18
N THR A 21 -63.83 -26.14 14.66
CA THR A 21 -63.17 -25.09 15.46
C THR A 21 -64.17 -24.06 15.99
N ALA A 22 -65.07 -23.56 15.13
CA ALA A 22 -66.06 -22.56 15.54
C ALA A 22 -67.16 -23.14 16.47
N GLY A 23 -67.56 -24.39 16.24
CA GLY A 23 -68.71 -25.00 16.91
C GLY A 23 -68.35 -25.88 18.12
N ILE A 24 -67.41 -26.82 17.97
CA ILE A 24 -67.02 -27.76 19.04
C ILE A 24 -66.07 -27.05 20.00
N ASP A 25 -64.95 -26.55 19.50
CA ASP A 25 -63.95 -25.85 20.32
C ASP A 25 -64.51 -24.50 20.80
N GLY A 26 -65.34 -23.86 19.97
CA GLY A 26 -66.00 -22.59 20.28
C GLY A 26 -65.08 -21.39 20.14
N GLU A 27 -64.03 -21.51 19.33
CA GLU A 27 -63.10 -20.43 19.08
C GLU A 27 -63.67 -19.48 18.02
N PRO A 28 -63.62 -18.15 18.23
CA PRO A 28 -63.97 -17.18 17.19
C PRO A 28 -62.99 -17.24 16.02
N VAL A 29 -63.48 -17.49 14.81
CA VAL A 29 -62.67 -17.62 13.60
C VAL A 29 -63.22 -16.74 12.47
N VAL A 30 -62.31 -16.14 11.69
CA VAL A 30 -62.64 -15.42 10.46
C VAL A 30 -62.26 -16.26 9.25
N PHE A 31 -63.21 -16.50 8.35
CA PHE A 31 -62.98 -17.12 7.06
C PHE A 31 -62.93 -16.06 5.97
N LEU A 32 -61.72 -15.72 5.51
CA LEU A 32 -61.50 -14.83 4.37
C LEU A 32 -61.49 -15.64 3.07
N PHE A 33 -62.39 -15.30 2.16
CA PHE A 33 -62.50 -15.95 0.86
C PHE A 33 -62.50 -14.92 -0.26
N SER A 34 -61.55 -15.04 -1.17
CA SER A 34 -61.27 -14.07 -2.23
C SER A 34 -61.65 -14.59 -3.62
N ASP A 35 -61.82 -13.67 -4.58
CA ASP A 35 -62.24 -13.98 -5.96
C ASP A 35 -61.33 -15.03 -6.64
N SER A 36 -60.01 -14.95 -6.46
CA SER A 36 -59.05 -15.91 -7.02
C SER A 36 -59.13 -17.30 -6.42
N GLN A 37 -59.78 -17.46 -5.28
CA GLN A 37 -59.98 -18.77 -4.67
C GLN A 37 -61.23 -19.49 -5.22
N ILE A 38 -62.02 -18.82 -6.07
CA ILE A 38 -63.22 -19.37 -6.70
C ILE A 38 -62.82 -20.16 -7.95
N VAL A 39 -62.32 -21.38 -7.74
CA VAL A 39 -61.97 -22.31 -8.82
C VAL A 39 -63.21 -22.96 -9.43
N ASN A 40 -64.23 -23.21 -8.60
CA ASN A 40 -65.52 -23.77 -9.01
C ASN A 40 -66.66 -22.92 -8.43
N GLU A 41 -67.64 -22.57 -9.25
CA GLU A 41 -68.80 -21.78 -8.83
C GLU A 41 -69.65 -22.52 -7.77
N SER A 42 -69.53 -23.85 -7.64
CA SER A 42 -70.17 -24.60 -6.55
C SER A 42 -69.70 -24.18 -5.16
N PHE A 43 -68.50 -23.58 -5.03
CA PHE A 43 -68.01 -23.09 -3.73
C PHE A 43 -68.90 -21.95 -3.21
N LEU A 44 -69.40 -21.11 -4.11
CA LEU A 44 -70.30 -20.02 -3.74
C LEU A 44 -71.70 -20.53 -3.37
N GLU A 45 -72.13 -21.66 -3.93
CA GLU A 45 -73.37 -22.33 -3.50
C GLU A 45 -73.26 -22.77 -2.03
N ASP A 46 -72.16 -23.42 -1.66
CA ASP A 46 -71.90 -23.84 -0.28
C ASP A 46 -71.83 -22.61 0.65
N ILE A 47 -71.09 -21.55 0.28
CA ILE A 47 -71.04 -20.29 1.06
C ILE A 47 -72.41 -19.62 1.17
N ASN A 48 -73.21 -19.61 0.10
CA ASN A 48 -74.57 -19.07 0.13
C ASN A 48 -75.45 -19.81 1.15
N ASN A 49 -75.31 -21.14 1.24
CA ASN A 49 -76.00 -21.93 2.25
C ASN A 49 -75.48 -21.64 3.67
N MET A 50 -74.16 -21.46 3.85
CA MET A 50 -73.59 -21.05 5.14
C MET A 50 -74.15 -19.70 5.60
N LEU A 51 -74.25 -18.72 4.69
CA LEU A 51 -74.76 -17.38 4.99
C LEU A 51 -76.27 -17.37 5.29
N ASN A 52 -77.04 -18.24 4.63
CA ASN A 52 -78.50 -18.30 4.78
C ASN A 52 -78.94 -19.15 5.98
N SER A 53 -78.56 -20.43 5.98
CA SER A 53 -78.99 -21.41 6.99
C SER A 53 -77.97 -21.67 8.09
N GLY A 54 -76.71 -21.26 7.93
CA GLY A 54 -75.62 -21.63 8.85
C GLY A 54 -75.11 -23.06 8.67
N GLU A 55 -75.66 -23.83 7.74
CA GLU A 55 -75.25 -25.21 7.39
C GLU A 55 -75.25 -25.38 5.86
N VAL A 56 -74.31 -26.17 5.36
CA VAL A 56 -74.28 -26.65 3.97
C VAL A 56 -74.96 -28.03 3.88
N PRO A 57 -76.04 -28.18 3.09
CA PRO A 57 -76.73 -29.46 2.95
C PRO A 57 -75.82 -30.58 2.45
N GLY A 58 -75.87 -31.73 3.13
CA GLY A 58 -75.07 -32.91 2.76
C GLY A 58 -73.56 -32.77 2.97
N MET A 59 -73.11 -31.75 3.69
CA MET A 59 -71.69 -31.59 4.03
C MET A 59 -71.21 -32.65 5.02
N PHE A 60 -71.94 -32.88 6.11
CA PHE A 60 -71.63 -33.93 7.09
C PHE A 60 -72.38 -35.21 6.77
N ALA A 61 -71.65 -36.33 6.70
CA ALA A 61 -72.24 -37.66 6.66
C ALA A 61 -72.93 -38.00 8.01
N GLN A 62 -73.82 -38.99 8.02
CA GLN A 62 -74.63 -39.31 9.21
C GLN A 62 -73.77 -39.70 10.42
N ASP A 63 -72.69 -40.46 10.19
CA ASP A 63 -71.73 -40.85 11.23
C ASP A 63 -70.93 -39.65 11.76
N GLU A 64 -70.62 -38.67 10.90
CA GLU A 64 -69.97 -37.43 11.33
C GLU A 64 -70.90 -36.54 12.14
N LYS A 65 -72.19 -36.46 11.78
CA LYS A 65 -73.20 -35.74 12.58
C LYS A 65 -73.35 -36.35 13.97
N ASP A 66 -73.37 -37.68 14.07
CA ASP A 66 -73.42 -38.37 15.37
C ASP A 66 -72.17 -38.09 16.24
N ARG A 67 -70.99 -37.94 15.63
CA ARG A 67 -69.76 -37.51 16.34
C ARG A 67 -69.88 -36.08 16.85
N VAL A 68 -70.28 -35.13 15.99
CA VAL A 68 -70.49 -33.72 16.39
C VAL A 68 -71.48 -33.60 17.55
N VAL A 69 -72.58 -34.36 17.51
CA VAL A 69 -73.57 -34.41 18.59
C VAL A 69 -72.97 -34.93 19.89
N THR A 70 -72.06 -35.90 19.81
CA THR A 70 -71.37 -36.45 20.99
C THR A 70 -70.41 -35.43 21.59
N ASP A 71 -69.59 -34.81 20.73
CA ASP A 71 -68.53 -33.88 21.14
C ASP A 71 -69.11 -32.61 21.78
N ILE A 72 -70.23 -32.08 21.25
CA ILE A 72 -70.83 -30.86 21.79
C ILE A 72 -71.76 -31.10 22.98
N ARG A 73 -72.13 -32.35 23.27
CA ARG A 73 -73.17 -32.67 24.25
C ARG A 73 -72.87 -32.15 25.65
N GLU A 74 -71.62 -32.26 26.07
CA GLU A 74 -71.16 -31.77 27.37
C GLU A 74 -71.34 -30.26 27.48
N TRP A 75 -70.99 -29.53 26.42
CA TRP A 75 -71.19 -28.08 26.34
C TRP A 75 -72.68 -27.70 26.31
N VAL A 76 -73.52 -28.45 25.60
CA VAL A 76 -74.98 -28.20 25.57
C VAL A 76 -75.59 -28.39 26.96
N LEU A 77 -75.18 -29.43 27.68
CA LEU A 77 -75.63 -29.69 29.05
C LEU A 77 -75.18 -28.59 30.01
N SER A 78 -73.92 -28.15 29.93
CA SER A 78 -73.41 -27.07 30.78
C SER A 78 -74.03 -25.71 30.48
N SER A 79 -74.45 -25.49 29.23
CA SER A 79 -75.15 -24.28 28.78
C SER A 79 -76.68 -24.34 28.99
N GLY A 80 -77.21 -25.40 29.60
CA GLY A 80 -78.64 -25.56 29.87
C GLY A 80 -79.52 -25.85 28.65
N GLY A 81 -78.92 -26.31 27.54
CA GLY A 81 -79.61 -26.62 26.29
C GLY A 81 -80.24 -28.01 26.25
N ASN A 82 -80.95 -28.32 25.16
CA ASN A 82 -81.63 -29.61 24.96
C ASN A 82 -80.65 -30.71 24.52
N PRO A 83 -80.42 -31.77 25.31
CA PRO A 83 -79.40 -32.80 25.03
C PRO A 83 -79.90 -33.92 24.09
N THR A 84 -81.01 -33.72 23.37
CA THR A 84 -81.44 -34.62 22.28
C THR A 84 -80.50 -34.49 21.07
N LYS A 85 -80.50 -35.47 20.16
CA LYS A 85 -79.65 -35.41 18.95
C LYS A 85 -79.88 -34.13 18.14
N ASP A 86 -81.16 -33.81 17.89
CA ASP A 86 -81.55 -32.62 17.14
C ASP A 86 -81.23 -31.33 17.91
N GLY A 87 -81.44 -31.32 19.24
CA GLY A 87 -81.10 -30.20 20.10
C GLY A 87 -79.60 -29.89 20.13
N CYS A 88 -78.75 -30.91 20.25
CA CYS A 88 -77.31 -30.76 20.20
C CYS A 88 -76.82 -30.25 18.85
N TYR A 89 -77.38 -30.78 17.75
CA TYR A 89 -76.98 -30.35 16.41
C TYR A 89 -77.43 -28.92 16.11
N ALA A 90 -78.63 -28.53 16.51
CA ALA A 90 -79.09 -27.14 16.40
C ALA A 90 -78.22 -26.18 17.23
N ALA A 91 -77.84 -26.57 18.46
CA ALA A 91 -76.94 -25.80 19.31
C ALA A 91 -75.54 -25.67 18.70
N PHE A 92 -75.03 -26.72 18.06
CA PHE A 92 -73.79 -26.67 17.28
C PHE A 92 -73.85 -25.64 16.17
N ILE A 93 -74.87 -25.67 15.32
CA ILE A 93 -75.01 -24.71 14.21
C ILE A 93 -75.13 -23.27 14.73
N GLN A 94 -75.86 -23.04 15.83
CA GLN A 94 -75.93 -21.70 16.43
C GLN A 94 -74.57 -21.24 16.93
N ARG A 95 -73.83 -22.10 17.64
CA ARG A 95 -72.49 -21.78 18.12
C ARG A 95 -71.52 -21.50 16.98
N VAL A 96 -71.63 -22.23 15.86
CA VAL A 96 -70.87 -21.91 14.63
C VAL A 96 -71.24 -20.52 14.12
N ARG A 97 -72.52 -20.16 14.05
CA ARG A 97 -72.95 -18.83 13.59
C ARG A 97 -72.44 -17.69 14.47
N ASP A 98 -72.36 -17.91 15.78
CA ASP A 98 -71.87 -16.90 16.73
C ASP A 98 -70.34 -16.71 16.63
N ASN A 99 -69.61 -17.77 16.30
CA ASN A 99 -68.14 -17.77 16.29
C ASN A 99 -67.50 -17.66 14.91
N LEU A 100 -68.21 -17.92 13.82
CA LEU A 100 -67.68 -17.90 12.46
C LEU A 100 -68.08 -16.61 11.73
N HIS A 101 -67.09 -15.78 11.41
CA HIS A 101 -67.29 -14.60 10.56
C HIS A 101 -66.76 -14.84 9.15
N ILE A 102 -67.62 -14.73 8.13
CA ILE A 102 -67.25 -14.92 6.73
C ILE A 102 -67.00 -13.55 6.09
N VAL A 103 -65.80 -13.36 5.52
CA VAL A 103 -65.41 -12.15 4.79
C VAL A 103 -65.16 -12.50 3.34
N LEU A 104 -65.90 -11.86 2.44
CA LEU A 104 -65.80 -12.08 1.00
C LEU A 104 -65.11 -10.89 0.33
N ALA A 105 -64.01 -11.15 -0.37
CA ALA A 105 -63.26 -10.14 -1.11
C ALA A 105 -63.43 -10.37 -2.62
N MET A 106 -64.40 -9.67 -3.24
CA MET A 106 -64.74 -9.83 -4.66
C MET A 106 -64.47 -8.55 -5.44
N SER A 107 -64.05 -8.68 -6.70
CA SER A 107 -63.88 -7.52 -7.57
C SER A 107 -65.24 -7.10 -8.17
N PRO A 108 -65.63 -5.81 -8.10
CA PRO A 108 -66.83 -5.34 -8.79
C PRO A 108 -66.62 -5.20 -10.30
N VAL A 109 -65.40 -5.45 -10.79
CA VAL A 109 -65.00 -5.27 -12.19
C VAL A 109 -65.27 -6.56 -12.98
N GLY A 110 -66.01 -6.44 -14.08
CA GLY A 110 -66.42 -7.56 -14.92
C GLY A 110 -67.89 -7.94 -14.73
N GLU A 111 -68.33 -8.98 -15.42
CA GLU A 111 -69.73 -9.48 -15.32
C GLU A 111 -69.91 -10.52 -14.21
N ALA A 112 -68.85 -11.24 -13.85
CA ALA A 112 -68.89 -12.38 -12.93
C ALA A 112 -69.51 -12.02 -11.57
N PHE A 113 -69.08 -10.93 -10.93
CA PHE A 113 -69.65 -10.49 -9.65
C PHE A 113 -71.16 -10.25 -9.73
N ARG A 114 -71.63 -9.55 -10.77
CA ARG A 114 -73.07 -9.30 -10.96
C ARG A 114 -73.85 -10.59 -11.25
N ALA A 115 -73.25 -11.55 -11.95
CA ALA A 115 -73.86 -12.85 -12.19
C ALA A 115 -73.96 -13.66 -10.88
N ARG A 116 -72.88 -13.72 -10.09
CA ARG A 116 -72.82 -14.40 -8.79
C ARG A 116 -73.81 -13.82 -7.79
N CYS A 117 -73.92 -12.50 -7.67
CA CYS A 117 -74.92 -11.86 -6.82
C CYS A 117 -76.36 -12.19 -7.22
N ARG A 118 -76.64 -12.44 -8.52
CA ARG A 118 -77.97 -12.87 -9.00
C ARG A 118 -78.23 -14.35 -8.70
N GLN A 119 -77.21 -15.20 -8.83
CA GLN A 119 -77.30 -16.64 -8.59
C GLN A 119 -77.33 -16.98 -7.10
N PHE A 120 -76.62 -16.20 -6.28
CA PHE A 120 -76.43 -16.42 -4.85
C PHE A 120 -76.85 -15.16 -4.05
N PRO A 121 -78.17 -14.96 -3.81
CA PRO A 121 -78.68 -13.73 -3.18
C PRO A 121 -78.19 -13.50 -1.75
N SER A 122 -77.80 -14.55 -1.02
CA SER A 122 -77.32 -14.42 0.36
C SER A 122 -75.99 -13.65 0.44
N LEU A 123 -75.22 -13.58 -0.65
CA LEU A 123 -74.03 -12.73 -0.72
C LEU A 123 -74.35 -11.24 -0.52
N ILE A 124 -75.57 -10.82 -0.82
CA ILE A 124 -76.05 -9.43 -0.62
C ILE A 124 -76.96 -9.36 0.61
N ASN A 125 -77.91 -10.28 0.73
CA ASN A 125 -78.96 -10.19 1.75
C ASN A 125 -78.46 -10.50 3.17
N CYS A 126 -77.39 -11.27 3.29
CA CYS A 126 -76.86 -11.74 4.57
C CYS A 126 -75.48 -11.13 4.90
N CYS A 127 -74.95 -10.25 4.06
CA CYS A 127 -73.64 -9.62 4.24
C CYS A 127 -73.75 -8.09 4.21
N THR A 128 -72.84 -7.43 4.93
CA THR A 128 -72.65 -5.98 4.81
C THR A 128 -71.66 -5.71 3.67
N ILE A 129 -72.02 -4.81 2.75
CA ILE A 129 -71.16 -4.46 1.63
C ILE A 129 -70.30 -3.26 1.99
N ASP A 130 -68.98 -3.46 1.99
CA ASP A 130 -67.98 -2.39 2.11
C ASP A 130 -67.35 -2.09 0.74
N TRP A 131 -67.47 -0.85 0.27
CA TRP A 131 -67.06 -0.44 -1.07
C TRP A 131 -65.69 0.23 -1.07
N PHE A 132 -64.71 -0.43 -1.70
CA PHE A 132 -63.37 0.13 -1.91
C PHE A 132 -63.32 0.92 -3.21
N SER A 133 -63.25 2.25 -3.09
CA SER A 133 -63.07 3.15 -4.22
C SER A 133 -61.59 3.35 -4.55
N GLN A 134 -61.32 3.92 -5.73
CA GLN A 134 -59.97 4.37 -6.09
C GLN A 134 -59.46 5.38 -5.07
N TRP A 135 -58.14 5.41 -4.86
CA TRP A 135 -57.52 6.36 -3.94
C TRP A 135 -57.73 7.79 -4.43
N PRO A 136 -58.26 8.70 -3.60
CA PRO A 136 -58.34 10.11 -3.95
C PRO A 136 -56.94 10.71 -4.00
N GLU A 137 -56.83 11.85 -4.68
CA GLU A 137 -55.56 12.57 -4.85
C GLU A 137 -54.88 12.90 -3.51
N GLU A 138 -55.67 13.26 -2.48
CA GLU A 138 -55.17 13.52 -1.13
C GLU A 138 -54.51 12.29 -0.49
N ALA A 139 -55.07 11.10 -0.72
CA ALA A 139 -54.50 9.84 -0.21
C ALA A 139 -53.20 9.50 -0.95
N LEU A 140 -53.17 9.66 -2.27
CA LEU A 140 -51.96 9.48 -3.09
C LEU A 140 -50.83 10.40 -2.60
N LEU A 141 -51.14 11.68 -2.39
CA LEU A 141 -50.18 12.68 -1.92
C LEU A 141 -49.69 12.40 -0.50
N SER A 142 -50.58 12.00 0.40
CA SER A 142 -50.20 11.61 1.78
C SER A 142 -49.23 10.42 1.77
N VAL A 143 -49.49 9.42 0.93
CA VAL A 143 -48.61 8.26 0.77
C VAL A 143 -47.26 8.67 0.20
N SER A 144 -47.20 9.41 -0.91
CA SER A 144 -45.92 9.82 -1.52
C SER A 144 -45.09 10.68 -0.57
N ARG A 145 -45.69 11.66 0.13
CA ARG A 145 -45.01 12.45 1.15
C ARG A 145 -44.39 11.58 2.23
N LYS A 146 -45.13 10.59 2.73
CA LYS A 146 -44.63 9.69 3.79
C LYS A 146 -43.45 8.84 3.32
N PHE A 147 -43.49 8.32 2.09
CA PHE A 147 -42.40 7.50 1.55
C PHE A 147 -41.16 8.32 1.17
N LEU A 148 -41.33 9.56 0.72
CA LEU A 148 -40.24 10.45 0.34
C LEU A 148 -39.64 11.22 1.53
N ALA A 149 -40.29 11.20 2.68
CA ALA A 149 -39.81 11.83 3.91
C ALA A 149 -38.39 11.34 4.27
N GLY A 150 -37.47 12.28 4.50
CA GLY A 150 -36.08 11.97 4.85
C GLY A 150 -35.18 11.57 3.69
N THR A 151 -35.67 11.57 2.44
CA THR A 151 -34.84 11.37 1.25
C THR A 151 -34.26 12.70 0.78
N ASP A 152 -32.94 12.78 0.65
CA ASP A 152 -32.29 13.94 0.04
C ASP A 152 -32.44 13.89 -1.49
N LEU A 153 -33.29 14.75 -2.04
CA LEU A 153 -33.55 14.86 -3.48
C LEU A 153 -32.90 16.10 -4.11
N GLY A 154 -32.07 16.84 -3.34
CA GLY A 154 -31.44 18.08 -3.80
C GLY A 154 -32.44 19.23 -3.95
N GLY A 155 -32.14 20.40 -3.37
CA GLY A 155 -32.98 21.60 -3.48
C GLY A 155 -34.18 21.64 -2.52
N GLU A 156 -34.49 22.84 -2.06
CA GLU A 156 -35.65 23.09 -1.19
C GLU A 156 -36.95 22.94 -2.01
N GLY A 157 -37.89 22.12 -1.52
CA GLY A 157 -39.18 21.91 -2.18
C GLY A 157 -39.22 20.83 -3.28
N VAL A 158 -38.09 20.30 -3.75
CA VAL A 158 -38.08 19.24 -4.78
C VAL A 158 -38.74 17.95 -4.31
N SER A 159 -38.57 17.58 -3.03
CA SER A 159 -39.24 16.41 -2.44
C SER A 159 -40.77 16.53 -2.46
N GLU A 160 -41.29 17.72 -2.15
CA GLU A 160 -42.72 18.00 -2.23
C GLU A 160 -43.21 18.00 -3.68
N ALA A 161 -42.45 18.60 -4.60
CA ALA A 161 -42.76 18.57 -6.02
C ALA A 161 -42.84 17.15 -6.57
N ILE A 162 -41.90 16.26 -6.20
CA ILE A 162 -41.94 14.85 -6.58
C ILE A 162 -43.13 14.13 -5.95
N ALA A 163 -43.48 14.43 -4.70
CA ALA A 163 -44.65 13.86 -4.05
C ALA A 163 -45.96 14.17 -4.80
N VAL A 164 -46.13 15.42 -5.24
CA VAL A 164 -47.25 15.86 -6.09
C VAL A 164 -47.19 15.20 -7.47
N MET A 165 -45.99 15.11 -8.05
CA MET A 165 -45.79 14.48 -9.36
C MET A 165 -46.10 12.99 -9.37
N CYS A 166 -45.86 12.25 -8.28
CA CYS A 166 -46.29 10.86 -8.14
C CYS A 166 -47.80 10.74 -8.40
N SER A 167 -48.59 11.58 -7.71
CA SER A 167 -50.05 11.59 -7.83
C SER A 167 -50.50 11.98 -9.24
N THR A 168 -49.85 12.99 -9.82
CA THR A 168 -50.10 13.48 -11.18
C THR A 168 -49.87 12.36 -12.21
N ILE A 169 -48.75 11.64 -12.11
CA ILE A 169 -48.44 10.51 -12.99
C ILE A 169 -49.51 9.43 -12.86
N HIS A 170 -49.85 9.01 -11.64
CA HIS A 170 -50.85 7.96 -11.42
C HIS A 170 -52.21 8.31 -12.05
N THR A 171 -52.67 9.53 -11.83
CA THR A 171 -53.93 10.04 -12.37
C THR A 171 -53.88 10.16 -13.89
N SER A 172 -52.77 10.65 -14.46
CA SER A 172 -52.59 10.75 -15.92
C SER A 172 -52.63 9.37 -16.61
N VAL A 173 -52.09 8.33 -15.96
CA VAL A 173 -52.12 6.96 -16.49
C VAL A 173 -53.53 6.39 -16.43
N ALA A 174 -54.29 6.67 -15.37
CA ALA A 174 -55.69 6.26 -15.29
C ALA A 174 -56.51 6.85 -16.45
N GLN A 175 -56.35 8.15 -16.71
CA GLN A 175 -56.99 8.83 -17.84
C GLN A 175 -56.54 8.27 -19.19
N ALA A 176 -55.23 8.01 -19.36
CA ALA A 176 -54.70 7.40 -20.57
C ALA A 176 -55.23 5.98 -20.78
N SER A 177 -55.46 5.22 -19.71
CA SER A 177 -56.05 3.88 -19.78
C SER A 177 -57.50 3.91 -20.27
N ASP A 178 -58.30 4.86 -19.81
CA ASP A 178 -59.68 5.02 -20.29
C ASP A 178 -59.71 5.42 -21.77
N LYS A 179 -58.82 6.32 -22.19
CA LYS A 179 -58.63 6.67 -23.60
C LYS A 179 -58.18 5.47 -24.44
N PHE A 180 -57.24 4.68 -23.91
CA PHE A 180 -56.73 3.47 -24.55
C PHE A 180 -57.82 2.42 -24.80
N PHE A 181 -58.76 2.28 -23.84
CA PHE A 181 -59.93 1.45 -24.03
C PHE A 181 -60.93 2.03 -25.03
N ALA A 182 -61.17 3.35 -25.01
CA ALA A 182 -62.09 4.00 -25.93
C ALA A 182 -61.63 3.89 -27.40
N GLU A 183 -60.33 4.08 -27.65
CA GLU A 183 -59.75 4.12 -28.99
C GLU A 183 -59.36 2.74 -29.53
N LEU A 184 -58.73 1.90 -28.69
CA LEU A 184 -58.14 0.63 -29.14
C LEU A 184 -58.82 -0.61 -28.56
N ARG A 185 -59.85 -0.43 -27.71
CA ARG A 185 -60.54 -1.53 -27.00
C ARG A 185 -59.60 -2.42 -26.19
N ARG A 186 -58.48 -1.85 -25.73
CA ARG A 186 -57.52 -2.50 -24.84
C ARG A 186 -57.72 -1.97 -23.43
N ARG A 187 -57.99 -2.86 -22.46
CA ARG A 187 -58.27 -2.47 -21.08
C ARG A 187 -57.01 -2.64 -20.22
N TYR A 188 -56.68 -1.62 -19.45
CA TYR A 188 -55.62 -1.66 -18.44
C TYR A 188 -56.13 -1.04 -17.13
N TYR A 189 -55.62 -1.51 -16.00
CA TYR A 189 -56.06 -1.05 -14.69
C TYR A 189 -54.87 -0.51 -13.91
N THR A 190 -54.98 0.75 -13.47
CA THR A 190 -54.09 1.30 -12.46
C THR A 190 -54.47 0.75 -11.09
N THR A 191 -53.46 0.50 -10.26
CA THR A 191 -53.65 -0.12 -8.96
C THR A 191 -52.81 0.61 -7.91
N PRO A 192 -53.26 0.70 -6.65
CA PRO A 192 -52.46 1.28 -5.57
C PRO A 192 -51.09 0.60 -5.44
N LYS A 193 -50.99 -0.70 -5.74
CA LYS A 193 -49.70 -1.39 -5.77
C LYS A 193 -48.76 -0.83 -6.83
N SER A 194 -49.25 -0.51 -8.03
CA SER A 194 -48.41 0.12 -9.07
C SER A 194 -47.91 1.51 -8.65
N TYR A 195 -48.70 2.24 -7.85
CA TYR A 195 -48.28 3.51 -7.24
C TYR A 195 -47.15 3.33 -6.22
N LEU A 196 -47.29 2.35 -5.34
CA LEU A 196 -46.24 2.00 -4.38
C LEU A 196 -44.99 1.47 -5.08
N ASP A 197 -45.15 0.68 -6.14
CA ASP A 197 -44.04 0.18 -6.94
C ASP A 197 -43.26 1.33 -7.59
N LEU A 198 -43.94 2.35 -8.14
CA LEU A 198 -43.29 3.57 -8.64
C LEU A 198 -42.36 4.18 -7.58
N ILE A 199 -42.90 4.48 -6.41
CA ILE A 199 -42.15 5.20 -5.36
C ILE A 199 -40.98 4.35 -4.86
N ASN A 200 -41.22 3.07 -4.56
CA ASN A 200 -40.18 2.17 -4.07
C ASN A 200 -39.11 1.88 -5.13
N LEU A 201 -39.49 1.80 -6.40
CA LEU A 201 -38.55 1.62 -7.51
C LEU A 201 -37.73 2.89 -7.72
N TYR A 202 -38.35 4.07 -7.65
CA TYR A 202 -37.66 5.35 -7.74
C TYR A 202 -36.56 5.47 -6.67
N LEU A 203 -36.90 5.26 -5.40
CA LEU A 203 -35.94 5.35 -4.30
C LEU A 203 -34.75 4.39 -4.47
N GLN A 204 -35.05 3.16 -4.93
CA GLN A 204 -34.02 2.16 -5.21
C GLN A 204 -33.12 2.58 -6.37
N LEU A 205 -33.70 2.88 -7.54
CA LEU A 205 -32.95 3.24 -8.74
C LEU A 205 -32.14 4.53 -8.54
N LEU A 206 -32.67 5.50 -7.80
CA LEU A 206 -31.98 6.76 -7.54
C LEU A 206 -30.72 6.52 -6.72
N ARG A 207 -30.82 5.64 -5.71
CA ARG A 207 -29.65 5.24 -4.91
C ARG A 207 -28.61 4.54 -5.77
N GLU A 208 -29.02 3.54 -6.54
CA GLU A 208 -28.12 2.76 -7.41
C GLU A 208 -27.43 3.65 -8.45
N LYS A 209 -28.17 4.54 -9.11
CA LYS A 209 -27.62 5.43 -10.14
C LYS A 209 -26.73 6.54 -9.57
N ARG A 210 -27.06 7.08 -8.39
CA ARG A 210 -26.16 8.02 -7.70
C ARG A 210 -24.83 7.36 -7.37
N GLU A 211 -24.85 6.14 -6.85
CA GLU A 211 -23.64 5.39 -6.55
C GLU A 211 -22.82 5.11 -7.81
N GLU A 212 -23.46 4.69 -8.90
CA GLU A 212 -22.80 4.48 -10.20
C GLU A 212 -22.10 5.76 -10.71
N PHE A 213 -22.78 6.91 -10.66
CA PHE A 213 -22.24 8.19 -11.14
C PHE A 213 -21.13 8.70 -10.24
N LEU A 214 -21.27 8.57 -8.91
CA LEU A 214 -20.24 8.95 -7.95
C LEU A 214 -18.96 8.15 -8.17
N VAL A 215 -19.06 6.81 -8.30
CA VAL A 215 -17.89 5.95 -8.54
C VAL A 215 -17.21 6.28 -9.88
N ALA A 216 -18.00 6.50 -10.94
CA ALA A 216 -17.48 6.86 -12.25
C ALA A 216 -16.75 8.22 -12.23
N ARG A 217 -17.35 9.23 -11.60
CA ARG A 217 -16.77 10.57 -11.44
C ARG A 217 -15.49 10.52 -10.61
N ASP A 218 -15.54 9.90 -9.44
CA ASP A 218 -14.43 9.87 -8.50
C ASP A 218 -13.23 9.12 -9.08
N ARG A 219 -13.46 8.09 -9.89
CA ARG A 219 -12.38 7.42 -10.65
C ARG A 219 -11.64 8.39 -11.58
N LEU A 220 -12.37 9.23 -12.31
CA LEU A 220 -11.77 10.23 -13.21
C LEU A 220 -11.04 11.33 -12.43
N LEU A 221 -11.67 11.85 -11.38
CA LEU A 221 -11.07 12.87 -10.51
C LEU A 221 -9.79 12.37 -9.83
N ASN A 222 -9.77 11.12 -9.37
CA ASN A 222 -8.57 10.50 -8.81
C ASN A 222 -7.47 10.35 -9.87
N GLY A 223 -7.82 9.99 -11.11
CA GLY A 223 -6.88 9.97 -12.24
C GLY A 223 -6.27 11.34 -12.52
N LEU A 224 -7.10 12.39 -12.51
CA LEU A 224 -6.68 13.77 -12.69
C LEU A 224 -5.79 14.27 -11.56
N TYR A 225 -6.14 13.95 -10.32
CA TYR A 225 -5.33 14.27 -9.15
C TYR A 225 -3.93 13.66 -9.29
N LYS A 226 -3.84 12.38 -9.67
CA LYS A 226 -2.54 11.70 -9.88
C LYS A 226 -1.75 12.26 -11.05
N LEU A 227 -2.42 12.68 -12.12
CA LEU A 227 -1.78 13.36 -13.23
C LEU A 227 -1.20 14.71 -12.80
N ASN A 228 -1.96 15.50 -12.02
CA ASN A 228 -1.49 16.78 -11.49
C ASN A 228 -0.33 16.61 -10.49
N GLU A 229 -0.41 15.64 -9.57
CA GLU A 229 0.69 15.28 -8.66
C GLU A 229 1.97 14.93 -9.44
N THR A 230 1.83 14.17 -10.54
CA THR A 230 2.96 13.81 -11.41
C THR A 230 3.53 15.05 -12.11
N ASN A 231 2.69 15.96 -12.61
CA ASN A 231 3.13 17.21 -13.23
C ASN A 231 3.90 18.09 -12.24
N GLN A 232 3.44 18.23 -11.00
CA GLN A 232 4.14 18.98 -9.95
C GLN A 232 5.51 18.39 -9.64
N VAL A 233 5.60 17.06 -9.56
CA VAL A 233 6.88 16.35 -9.36
C VAL A 233 7.83 16.55 -10.54
N VAL A 234 7.32 16.55 -11.78
CA VAL A 234 8.10 16.84 -12.99
C VAL A 234 8.61 18.28 -13.00
N ASP A 235 7.77 19.24 -12.64
CA ASP A 235 8.15 20.65 -12.60
C ASP A 235 9.18 20.92 -11.48
N GLY A 236 9.05 20.25 -10.33
CA GLY A 236 10.08 20.25 -9.28
C GLY A 236 11.43 19.69 -9.77
N MET A 237 11.43 18.57 -10.50
CA MET A 237 12.64 18.02 -11.10
C MET A 237 13.25 18.94 -12.18
N LYS A 238 12.43 19.64 -12.98
CA LYS A 238 12.91 20.65 -13.94
C LYS A 238 13.64 21.78 -13.22
N ALA A 239 13.07 22.29 -12.13
CA ALA A 239 13.68 23.35 -11.33
C ALA A 239 15.01 22.88 -10.72
N GLN A 240 15.06 21.69 -10.11
CA GLN A 240 16.30 21.12 -9.56
C GLN A 240 17.39 20.95 -10.63
N LEU A 241 17.03 20.47 -11.82
CA LEU A 241 18.00 20.32 -12.91
C LEU A 241 18.53 21.68 -13.41
N ALA A 242 17.66 22.70 -13.45
CA ALA A 242 18.04 24.06 -13.81
C ALA A 242 18.98 24.70 -12.77
N GLU A 243 18.81 24.41 -11.48
CA GLU A 243 19.71 24.86 -10.41
C GLU A 243 21.06 24.12 -10.40
N LEU A 244 21.05 22.80 -10.66
CA LEU A 244 22.27 21.98 -10.67
C LEU A 244 23.20 22.31 -11.84
N ALA A 245 22.65 22.73 -12.99
CA ALA A 245 23.43 23.02 -14.20
C ALA A 245 24.58 24.05 -13.99
N PRO A 246 24.35 25.27 -13.47
CA PRO A 246 25.42 26.23 -13.22
C PRO A 246 26.37 25.78 -12.10
N VAL A 247 25.88 25.05 -11.10
CA VAL A 247 26.71 24.52 -10.00
C VAL A 247 27.72 23.50 -10.55
N ILE A 248 27.29 22.57 -11.41
CA ILE A 248 28.17 21.60 -12.05
C ILE A 248 29.21 22.31 -12.93
N GLU A 249 28.81 23.33 -13.70
CA GLU A 249 29.76 24.08 -14.54
C GLU A 249 30.82 24.80 -13.70
N SER A 250 30.41 25.48 -12.62
CA SER A 250 31.33 26.18 -11.72
C SER A 250 32.31 25.22 -11.01
N LYS A 251 31.81 24.08 -10.50
CA LYS A 251 32.63 23.03 -9.89
C LYS A 251 33.57 22.38 -10.89
N THR A 252 33.13 22.19 -12.14
CA THR A 252 33.98 21.65 -13.21
C THR A 252 35.16 22.58 -13.52
N LYS A 253 34.93 23.89 -13.60
CA LYS A 253 36.00 24.89 -13.76
C LYS A 253 36.95 24.89 -12.55
N ALA A 254 36.41 24.91 -11.33
CA ALA A 254 37.21 24.89 -10.10
C ALA A 254 38.09 23.63 -9.98
N THR A 255 37.55 22.45 -10.29
CA THR A 255 38.31 21.19 -10.28
C THR A 255 39.40 21.19 -11.35
N ALA A 256 39.13 21.74 -12.54
CA ALA A 256 40.14 21.86 -13.60
C ALA A 256 41.30 22.77 -13.19
N GLU A 257 41.03 23.91 -12.54
CA GLU A 257 42.06 24.80 -12.00
C GLU A 257 42.89 24.13 -10.89
N LEU A 258 42.24 23.38 -9.99
CA LEU A 258 42.93 22.64 -8.93
C LEU A 258 43.86 21.57 -9.50
N LEU A 259 43.44 20.92 -10.59
CA LEU A 259 44.23 19.88 -11.26
C LEU A 259 45.52 20.46 -11.87
N VAL A 260 45.45 21.66 -12.45
CA VAL A 260 46.64 22.37 -12.94
C VAL A 260 47.58 22.73 -11.78
N LYS A 261 47.06 23.22 -10.65
CA LYS A 261 47.87 23.54 -9.47
C LYS A 261 48.56 22.31 -8.87
N VAL A 262 47.81 21.20 -8.70
CA VAL A 262 48.38 19.93 -8.21
C VAL A 262 49.49 19.42 -9.12
N ALA A 263 49.32 19.52 -10.45
CA ALA A 263 50.34 19.08 -11.40
C ALA A 263 51.62 19.94 -11.32
N ALA A 264 51.49 21.26 -11.18
CA ALA A 264 52.63 22.17 -11.03
C ALA A 264 53.38 21.93 -9.71
N ASP A 265 52.67 21.88 -8.58
CA ASP A 265 53.27 21.66 -7.26
C ASP A 265 53.89 20.24 -7.14
N GLN A 266 53.32 19.24 -7.82
CA GLN A 266 53.91 17.90 -7.91
C GLN A 266 55.25 17.93 -8.67
N GLU A 267 55.32 18.64 -9.80
CA GLU A 267 56.56 18.74 -10.58
C GLU A 267 57.66 19.46 -9.79
N GLU A 268 57.30 20.50 -9.03
CA GLU A 268 58.22 21.21 -8.13
C GLU A 268 58.69 20.30 -6.98
N ALA A 269 57.79 19.54 -6.35
CA ALA A 269 58.12 18.57 -5.32
C ALA A 269 59.11 17.50 -5.80
N GLU A 270 58.92 16.95 -7.00
CA GLU A 270 59.82 15.95 -7.59
C GLU A 270 61.22 16.54 -7.89
N LYS A 271 61.31 17.80 -8.31
CA LYS A 271 62.60 18.49 -8.49
C LYS A 271 63.35 18.66 -7.17
N VAL A 272 62.65 19.13 -6.13
CA VAL A 272 63.23 19.31 -4.78
C VAL A 272 63.68 17.96 -4.21
N LYS A 273 62.85 16.92 -4.36
CA LYS A 273 63.16 15.55 -3.92
C LYS A 273 64.42 14.99 -4.56
N ARG A 274 64.58 15.19 -5.87
CA ARG A 274 65.77 14.74 -6.61
C ARG A 274 67.04 15.44 -6.12
N ASN A 275 66.97 16.74 -5.83
CA ASN A 275 68.10 17.52 -5.33
C ASN A 275 68.50 17.10 -3.92
N VAL A 276 67.53 16.90 -3.01
CA VAL A 276 67.78 16.41 -1.64
C VAL A 276 68.43 15.03 -1.66
N ALA A 277 67.94 14.11 -2.51
CA ALA A 277 68.52 12.77 -2.63
C ALA A 277 69.98 12.77 -3.12
N GLN A 278 70.37 13.70 -3.99
CA GLN A 278 71.76 13.86 -4.42
C GLN A 278 72.64 14.38 -3.28
N GLU A 279 72.19 15.37 -2.54
CA GLU A 279 72.94 15.95 -1.41
C GLU A 279 73.06 14.96 -0.23
N GLU A 280 72.02 14.16 0.05
CA GLU A 280 72.09 13.07 1.04
C GLU A 280 73.21 12.08 0.71
N GLN A 281 73.39 11.76 -0.57
CA GLN A 281 74.41 10.82 -1.03
C GLN A 281 75.82 11.38 -0.90
N GLU A 282 76.00 12.69 -1.10
CA GLU A 282 77.29 13.38 -0.95
C GLU A 282 77.70 13.50 0.53
N VAL A 283 76.78 13.89 1.41
CA VAL A 283 77.03 13.99 2.86
C VAL A 283 77.39 12.61 3.45
N LYS A 284 76.75 11.54 2.97
CA LYS A 284 77.07 10.17 3.39
C LYS A 284 78.50 9.74 3.04
N LYS A 285 78.99 10.08 1.84
CA LYS A 285 80.38 9.79 1.44
C LYS A 285 81.40 10.54 2.31
N MET A 286 81.13 11.82 2.60
CA MET A 286 81.98 12.62 3.48
C MET A 286 82.05 12.04 4.90
N GLN A 287 80.97 11.42 5.38
CA GLN A 287 80.92 10.74 6.67
C GLN A 287 81.79 9.49 6.74
N GLU A 288 81.82 8.70 5.66
CA GLU A 288 82.65 7.49 5.56
C GLU A 288 84.17 7.83 5.52
N GLU A 289 84.55 8.90 4.83
CA GLU A 289 85.96 9.34 4.72
C GLU A 289 86.54 9.85 6.05
N ILE A 290 85.75 10.57 6.86
CA ILE A 290 86.19 11.12 8.15
C ILE A 290 86.43 10.00 9.18
N GLN A 291 85.62 8.94 9.14
CA GLN A 291 85.74 7.81 10.05
C GLN A 291 87.10 7.09 9.90
N VAL A 292 87.61 6.95 8.68
CA VAL A 292 88.90 6.30 8.40
C VAL A 292 90.07 7.08 9.02
N VAL A 293 90.04 8.40 8.94
CA VAL A 293 91.10 9.29 9.49
C VAL A 293 91.10 9.28 11.03
N ALA A 294 89.95 9.03 11.66
CA ALA A 294 89.82 8.92 13.11
C ALA A 294 90.50 7.66 13.67
N ASP A 295 90.40 6.54 12.95
CA ASP A 295 90.93 5.25 13.39
C ASP A 295 92.46 5.18 13.27
N GLU A 296 93.04 5.81 12.25
CA GLU A 296 94.51 5.88 12.06
C GLU A 296 95.23 6.72 13.12
N ALA A 297 94.60 7.76 13.67
CA ALA A 297 95.22 8.64 14.67
C ALA A 297 95.30 7.99 16.07
N LYS A 298 94.47 6.98 16.35
CA LYS A 298 94.46 6.25 17.63
C LYS A 298 95.53 5.17 17.71
N ALA A 299 95.81 4.47 16.60
CA ALA A 299 96.77 3.37 16.56
C ALA A 299 98.22 3.81 16.87
N ASP A 300 98.63 4.99 16.39
CA ASP A 300 100.02 5.49 16.55
C ASP A 300 100.37 5.95 17.99
N LEU A 301 99.37 6.21 18.85
CA LEU A 301 99.60 6.70 20.22
C LEU A 301 99.89 5.56 21.22
N GLU A 302 99.47 4.32 20.91
CA GLU A 302 99.63 3.16 21.80
C GLU A 302 101.06 2.58 21.81
N GLU A 303 101.91 2.92 20.82
CA GLU A 303 103.26 2.36 20.67
C GLU A 303 104.26 2.86 21.73
N ALA A 304 104.10 4.08 22.27
CA ALA A 304 105.06 4.70 23.19
C ALA A 304 104.69 4.59 24.69
N MET A 305 103.43 4.31 24.98
CA MET A 305 102.92 4.25 26.36
C MET A 305 103.57 3.16 27.21
N PRO A 306 103.87 1.93 26.72
CA PRO A 306 104.38 0.84 27.57
C PRO A 306 105.76 1.11 28.19
N ALA A 307 106.65 1.78 27.46
CA ALA A 307 108.01 2.08 27.92
C ALA A 307 108.04 3.14 29.03
N LEU A 308 107.09 4.08 28.98
CA LEU A 308 106.96 5.14 29.99
C LEU A 308 106.35 4.62 31.30
N THR A 309 105.30 3.78 31.22
CA THR A 309 104.71 3.16 32.43
C THR A 309 105.72 2.26 33.15
N ALA A 310 106.46 1.43 32.42
CA ALA A 310 107.48 0.57 33.00
C ALA A 310 108.59 1.34 33.76
N ALA A 311 108.97 2.52 33.26
CA ALA A 311 109.99 3.35 33.90
C ALA A 311 109.47 4.07 35.15
N ILE A 312 108.22 4.54 35.15
CA ILE A 312 107.58 5.15 36.33
C ILE A 312 107.36 4.11 37.44
N ASP A 313 106.95 2.89 37.08
CA ASP A 313 106.77 1.81 38.05
C ASP A 313 108.09 1.35 38.66
N SER A 314 109.17 1.32 37.87
CA SER A 314 110.52 1.02 38.36
C SER A 314 111.06 2.08 39.33
N LEU A 315 110.69 3.37 39.16
CA LEU A 315 111.01 4.42 40.13
C LEU A 315 110.28 4.22 41.46
N LYS A 316 108.99 3.89 41.44
CA LYS A 316 108.20 3.67 42.68
C LYS A 316 108.75 2.55 43.57
N ALA A 317 109.52 1.62 43.02
CA ALA A 317 110.15 0.53 43.75
C ALA A 317 111.40 0.92 44.55
N LEU A 318 111.99 2.11 44.31
CA LEU A 318 113.15 2.60 45.07
C LEU A 318 112.74 3.10 46.47
N ASN A 319 113.44 2.64 47.50
CA ASN A 319 113.21 3.08 48.87
C ASN A 319 114.23 4.15 49.32
N LYS A 320 113.97 4.80 50.46
CA LYS A 320 114.85 5.86 51.01
C LYS A 320 116.27 5.35 51.31
N GLY A 321 116.45 4.07 51.65
CA GLY A 321 117.76 3.47 51.90
C GLY A 321 118.62 3.42 50.63
N ASP A 322 118.01 3.06 49.50
CA ASP A 322 118.67 2.97 48.19
C ASP A 322 119.21 4.33 47.71
N ILE A 323 118.48 5.42 48.00
CA ILE A 323 118.90 6.80 47.70
C ILE A 323 120.06 7.24 48.59
N VAL A 324 120.03 6.86 49.88
CA VAL A 324 121.13 7.14 50.82
C VAL A 324 122.39 6.38 50.41
N GLU A 325 122.26 5.14 49.90
CA GLU A 325 123.38 4.35 49.39
C GLU A 325 124.12 5.10 48.27
N ILE A 326 123.40 5.56 47.23
CA ILE A 326 123.98 6.32 46.11
C ILE A 326 124.63 7.61 46.61
N LYS A 327 124.03 8.30 47.58
CA LYS A 327 124.55 9.56 48.12
C LYS A 327 125.82 9.37 48.95
N SER A 328 125.97 8.23 49.62
CA SER A 328 127.05 7.97 50.59
C SER A 328 128.44 7.80 49.95
N PHE A 329 128.52 7.61 48.63
CA PHE A 329 129.79 7.43 47.95
C PHE A 329 130.70 8.69 48.06
N PRO A 330 131.91 8.56 48.65
CA PRO A 330 132.89 9.64 48.67
C PRO A 330 133.36 9.98 47.25
N LYS A 331 133.58 8.95 46.42
CA LYS A 331 133.84 9.03 44.98
C LYS A 331 132.96 7.98 44.26
N PRO A 332 131.99 8.38 43.42
CA PRO A 332 131.01 7.46 42.85
C PRO A 332 131.61 6.58 41.74
N PRO A 333 131.07 5.36 41.53
CA PRO A 333 131.34 4.59 40.32
C PRO A 333 130.92 5.36 39.05
N PRO A 334 131.63 5.22 37.91
CA PRO A 334 131.42 6.03 36.71
C PRO A 334 129.99 6.01 36.16
N LEU A 335 129.32 4.85 36.13
CA LEU A 335 127.95 4.75 35.59
C LEU A 335 126.89 5.33 36.53
N VAL A 336 127.15 5.29 37.84
CA VAL A 336 126.28 5.93 38.84
C VAL A 336 126.37 7.45 38.70
N GLN A 337 127.57 7.97 38.44
CA GLN A 337 127.78 9.38 38.16
C GLN A 337 127.06 9.80 36.86
N MET A 338 127.25 9.08 35.74
CA MET A 338 126.54 9.37 34.48
C MET A 338 125.02 9.34 34.64
N THR A 339 124.50 8.40 35.44
CA THR A 339 123.07 8.31 35.71
C THR A 339 122.54 9.55 36.40
N MET A 340 123.26 10.02 37.41
CA MET A 340 122.86 11.22 38.13
C MET A 340 123.04 12.48 37.30
N GLU A 341 124.07 12.55 36.46
CA GLU A 341 124.23 13.66 35.51
C GLU A 341 123.05 13.72 34.52
N ALA A 342 122.59 12.57 34.00
CA ALA A 342 121.42 12.50 33.12
C ALA A 342 120.13 12.96 33.81
N VAL A 343 119.92 12.56 35.08
CA VAL A 343 118.78 13.02 35.89
C VAL A 343 118.88 14.53 36.20
N CYS A 344 120.08 15.02 36.52
CA CYS A 344 120.32 16.45 36.73
C CYS A 344 120.01 17.26 35.46
N ILE A 345 120.38 16.77 34.26
CA ILE A 345 120.06 17.42 32.99
C ILE A 345 118.55 17.51 32.79
N LEU A 346 117.81 16.42 33.03
CA LEU A 346 116.34 16.42 32.92
C LEU A 346 115.67 17.38 33.89
N LYS A 347 116.25 17.58 35.09
CA LYS A 347 115.78 18.57 36.07
C LYS A 347 116.32 20.00 35.82
N GLY A 348 117.18 20.20 34.83
CA GLY A 348 117.79 21.50 34.51
C GLY A 348 118.94 21.94 35.43
N GLU A 349 119.47 21.03 36.26
CA GLU A 349 120.57 21.28 37.19
C GLU A 349 121.95 21.00 36.56
N LYS A 350 123.03 21.49 37.19
CA LYS A 350 124.40 21.27 36.68
C LYS A 350 124.81 19.79 36.80
N PRO A 351 125.39 19.17 35.74
CA PRO A 351 125.78 17.77 35.73
C PRO A 351 127.15 17.59 36.39
N ASP A 352 127.21 17.75 37.70
CA ASP A 352 128.39 17.48 38.52
C ASP A 352 127.98 16.72 39.80
N TRP A 353 128.89 15.95 40.37
CA TRP A 353 128.56 15.05 41.47
C TRP A 353 128.15 15.78 42.77
N ASP A 354 128.68 16.97 43.02
CA ASP A 354 128.29 17.77 44.20
C ASP A 354 126.84 18.24 44.07
N THR A 355 126.44 18.67 42.87
CA THR A 355 125.04 18.99 42.57
C THR A 355 124.16 17.74 42.63
N ALA A 356 124.60 16.59 42.09
CA ALA A 356 123.87 15.33 42.18
C ALA A 356 123.61 14.88 43.62
N LYS A 357 124.59 15.03 44.53
CA LYS A 357 124.43 14.75 45.97
C LYS A 357 123.38 15.65 46.64
N ARG A 358 123.31 16.92 46.22
CA ARG A 358 122.29 17.87 46.70
C ARG A 358 120.90 17.45 46.20
N VAL A 359 120.77 17.09 44.93
CA VAL A 359 119.50 16.64 44.33
C VAL A 359 119.02 15.32 44.96
N LEU A 360 119.91 14.35 45.20
CA LEU A 360 119.59 13.11 45.94
C LEU A 360 119.27 13.35 47.42
N GLY A 361 119.69 14.48 47.98
CA GLY A 361 119.38 14.88 49.35
C GLY A 361 118.01 15.50 49.55
N ASP A 362 117.30 15.86 48.47
CA ASP A 362 115.98 16.47 48.53
C ASP A 362 114.93 15.43 48.99
N PRO A 363 114.20 15.69 50.10
CA PRO A 363 113.14 14.80 50.56
C PRO A 363 112.07 14.46 49.51
N ASN A 364 111.86 15.33 48.50
CA ASN A 364 110.83 15.19 47.46
C ASN A 364 111.35 14.69 46.11
N PHE A 365 112.61 14.26 46.04
CA PHE A 365 113.25 13.85 44.78
C PHE A 365 112.42 12.83 43.98
N MET A 366 111.93 11.75 44.59
CA MET A 366 111.17 10.70 43.90
C MET A 366 109.85 11.20 43.28
N ARG A 367 109.04 11.94 44.06
CA ARG A 367 107.77 12.50 43.57
C ARG A 367 107.99 13.42 42.37
N SER A 368 109.08 14.19 42.41
CA SER A 368 109.42 15.12 41.33
C SER A 368 109.84 14.46 40.01
N LEU A 369 110.09 13.14 40.01
CA LEU A 369 110.35 12.36 38.79
C LEU A 369 109.05 11.73 38.25
N GLU A 370 108.12 11.36 39.13
CA GLU A 370 106.80 10.81 38.73
C GLU A 370 105.90 11.88 38.10
N GLU A 371 105.89 13.08 38.68
CA GLU A 371 105.05 14.21 38.24
C GLU A 371 105.72 15.07 37.15
N PHE A 372 106.78 14.57 36.52
CA PHE A 372 107.52 15.32 35.51
C PHE A 372 106.66 15.56 34.25
N ASP A 373 106.61 16.81 33.78
CA ASP A 373 105.86 17.19 32.57
C ASP A 373 106.55 16.62 31.31
N LYS A 374 106.08 15.43 30.92
CA LYS A 374 106.56 14.67 29.78
C LYS A 374 106.07 15.21 28.43
N ASP A 375 105.01 16.01 28.41
CA ASP A 375 104.43 16.55 27.19
C ASP A 375 105.17 17.83 26.72
N ASN A 376 105.86 18.53 27.63
CA ASN A 376 106.53 19.81 27.35
C ASN A 376 108.02 19.86 27.71
N ILE A 377 108.81 18.83 27.40
CA ILE A 377 110.27 18.85 27.64
C ILE A 377 110.98 19.73 26.58
N PRO A 378 111.75 20.77 26.96
CA PRO A 378 112.45 21.62 26.00
C PRO A 378 113.48 20.84 25.17
N ASP A 379 113.50 21.07 23.84
CA ASP A 379 114.41 20.37 22.90
C ASP A 379 115.90 20.49 23.28
N ALA A 380 116.28 21.61 23.88
CA ALA A 380 117.65 21.84 24.36
C ALA A 380 118.07 20.88 25.50
N VAL A 381 117.13 20.44 26.33
CA VAL A 381 117.36 19.51 27.44
C VAL A 381 117.49 18.08 26.91
N ILE A 382 116.60 17.65 26.02
CA ILE A 382 116.67 16.34 25.36
C ILE A 382 117.97 16.18 24.58
N LYS A 383 118.42 17.21 23.85
CA LYS A 383 119.68 17.16 23.10
C LYS A 383 120.90 16.97 24.00
N LYS A 384 120.88 17.50 25.22
CA LYS A 384 121.93 17.27 26.23
C LYS A 384 121.84 15.86 26.82
N LEU A 385 120.63 15.39 27.10
CA LEU A 385 120.37 14.05 27.63
C LEU A 385 120.80 12.93 26.68
N ARG A 386 120.60 13.12 25.37
CA ARG A 386 121.00 12.15 24.32
C ARG A 386 122.48 11.79 24.34
N LYS A 387 123.35 12.72 24.74
CA LYS A 387 124.79 12.45 24.90
C LYS A 387 125.08 11.31 25.90
N TYR A 388 124.13 11.04 26.81
CA TYR A 388 124.20 9.97 27.78
C TYR A 388 123.36 8.77 27.33
N VAL A 389 122.12 8.99 26.89
CA VAL A 389 121.18 7.91 26.50
C VAL A 389 121.62 7.12 25.26
N ASP A 390 122.37 7.75 24.35
CA ASP A 390 122.92 7.10 23.16
C ASP A 390 124.26 6.38 23.42
N ASP A 391 124.84 6.54 24.62
CA ASP A 391 126.09 5.87 24.99
C ASP A 391 125.83 4.35 25.21
N PRO A 392 126.53 3.44 24.50
CA PRO A 392 126.29 1.99 24.60
C PRO A 392 126.50 1.42 26.00
N ILE A 393 127.28 2.08 26.85
CA ILE A 393 127.60 1.62 28.21
C ILE A 393 126.50 2.08 29.19
N TYR A 394 125.69 3.07 28.83
CA TYR A 394 124.63 3.65 29.65
C TYR A 394 123.28 2.93 29.44
N THR A 395 123.24 1.64 29.75
CA THR A 395 122.01 0.84 29.76
C THR A 395 121.58 0.45 31.17
N PRO A 396 120.28 0.24 31.42
CA PRO A 396 119.79 -0.19 32.73
C PRO A 396 120.53 -1.42 33.28
N GLU A 397 120.82 -2.41 32.43
CA GLU A 397 121.55 -3.63 32.84
C GLU A 397 123.01 -3.35 33.22
N SER A 398 123.66 -2.42 32.54
CA SER A 398 125.05 -2.04 32.80
C SER A 398 125.18 -1.20 34.08
N VAL A 399 124.23 -0.29 34.31
CA VAL A 399 124.15 0.52 35.54
C VAL A 399 123.83 -0.38 36.74
N ALA A 400 122.95 -1.38 36.58
CA ALA A 400 122.58 -2.33 37.64
C ALA A 400 123.76 -3.12 38.21
N LYS A 401 124.82 -3.35 37.41
CA LYS A 401 126.05 -4.02 37.86
C LYS A 401 126.87 -3.16 38.84
N GLN A 402 126.76 -1.83 38.77
CA GLN A 402 127.47 -0.90 39.66
C GLN A 402 126.58 -0.42 40.82
N SER A 403 125.29 -0.19 40.56
CA SER A 403 124.30 0.08 41.60
C SER A 403 122.91 -0.26 41.07
N LYS A 404 122.22 -1.19 41.75
CA LYS A 404 120.82 -1.51 41.45
C LYS A 404 119.91 -0.30 41.64
N ALA A 405 120.20 0.53 42.65
CA ALA A 405 119.44 1.74 42.92
C ALA A 405 119.54 2.76 41.75
N ALA A 406 120.70 2.85 41.10
CA ALA A 406 120.89 3.75 39.96
C ALA A 406 120.22 3.25 38.67
N MET A 407 119.90 1.95 38.55
CA MET A 407 119.24 1.38 37.37
C MET A 407 117.88 2.04 37.10
N SER A 408 117.02 2.19 38.10
CA SER A 408 115.68 2.75 37.90
C SER A 408 115.72 4.21 37.43
N LEU A 409 116.70 4.98 37.91
CA LEU A 409 116.95 6.35 37.47
C LEU A 409 117.45 6.42 36.01
N CYS A 410 118.21 5.41 35.56
CA CYS A 410 118.59 5.25 34.16
C CYS A 410 117.41 4.85 33.27
N MET A 411 116.53 3.95 33.70
CA MET A 411 115.32 3.59 32.91
C MET A 411 114.40 4.80 32.69
N TRP A 412 114.20 5.60 33.73
CA TRP A 412 113.38 6.80 33.66
C TRP A 412 113.93 7.85 32.69
N SER A 413 115.24 8.12 32.74
CA SER A 413 115.84 9.11 31.85
C SER A 413 115.74 8.72 30.37
N ARG A 414 115.85 7.41 30.05
CA ARG A 414 115.67 6.89 28.69
C ARG A 414 114.21 6.94 28.21
N ALA A 415 113.25 6.60 29.07
CA ALA A 415 111.83 6.60 28.70
C ALA A 415 111.30 8.00 28.32
N MET A 416 111.84 9.06 28.93
CA MET A 416 111.46 10.44 28.61
C MET A 416 111.88 10.89 27.20
N ASP A 417 112.97 10.35 26.62
CA ASP A 417 113.32 10.61 25.22
C ASP A 417 112.39 9.86 24.24
N VAL A 418 111.99 8.62 24.57
CA VAL A 418 111.10 7.81 23.73
C VAL A 418 109.70 8.43 23.61
N TYR A 419 109.10 8.90 24.71
CA TYR A 419 107.77 9.51 24.70
C TYR A 419 107.72 10.80 23.87
N ASN A 420 108.73 11.68 24.03
CA ASN A 420 108.82 12.92 23.25
C ASN A 420 108.87 12.66 21.73
N ARG A 421 109.55 11.57 21.31
CA ARG A 421 109.65 11.19 19.90
C ARG A 421 108.28 10.85 19.29
N VAL A 422 107.42 10.16 20.01
CA VAL A 422 106.11 9.71 19.50
C VAL A 422 105.05 10.81 19.59
N ALA A 423 105.06 11.62 20.65
CA ALA A 423 104.13 12.74 20.78
C ALA A 423 104.20 13.75 19.61
N LYS A 424 105.38 13.98 19.03
CA LYS A 424 105.57 14.85 17.84
C LYS A 424 104.96 14.30 16.54
N VAL A 425 104.70 13.00 16.45
CA VAL A 425 104.16 12.36 15.23
C VAL A 425 102.62 12.38 15.19
N VAL A 426 101.96 12.37 16.36
CA VAL A 426 100.49 12.22 16.46
C VAL A 426 99.74 13.56 16.43
N GLU A 427 100.36 14.66 16.86
CA GLU A 427 99.70 15.98 16.95
C GLU A 427 99.14 16.52 15.62
N PRO A 428 99.82 16.37 14.45
CA PRO A 428 99.27 16.82 13.16
C PRO A 428 97.98 16.09 12.74
N LYS A 429 97.81 14.82 13.15
CA LYS A 429 96.63 14.01 12.79
C LYS A 429 95.39 14.43 13.59
N ARG A 430 95.55 14.83 14.87
CA ARG A 430 94.45 15.35 15.72
C ARG A 430 93.88 16.67 15.22
N GLN A 431 94.68 17.52 14.59
CA GLN A 431 94.21 18.78 14.04
C GLN A 431 93.37 18.57 12.76
N LYS A 432 93.76 17.63 11.90
CA LYS A 432 93.03 17.30 10.67
C LYS A 432 91.64 16.71 10.94
N LEU A 433 91.53 15.84 11.96
CA LEU A 433 90.26 15.22 12.35
C LEU A 433 89.21 16.28 12.77
N ARG A 434 89.60 17.23 13.64
CA ARG A 434 88.69 18.28 14.12
C ARG A 434 88.14 19.17 13.01
N ASN A 435 88.96 19.52 12.03
CA ASN A 435 88.52 20.35 10.91
C ASN A 435 87.50 19.62 10.02
N ALA A 436 87.68 18.31 9.83
CA ALA A 436 86.79 17.51 8.99
C ALA A 436 85.44 17.24 9.69
N GLU A 437 85.44 16.99 11.00
CA GLU A 437 84.21 16.84 11.80
C GLU A 437 83.34 18.12 11.77
N GLN A 438 83.96 19.30 11.78
CA GLN A 438 83.23 20.56 11.71
C GLN A 438 82.57 20.78 10.33
N GLN A 439 83.25 20.41 9.24
CA GLN A 439 82.67 20.46 7.88
C GLN A 439 81.48 19.50 7.72
N LEU A 440 81.56 18.31 8.34
CA LEU A 440 80.45 17.35 8.35
C LEU A 440 79.23 17.87 9.13
N ALA A 441 79.45 18.56 10.25
CA ALA A 441 78.37 19.15 11.03
C ALA A 441 77.61 20.23 10.24
N ASP A 442 78.33 21.11 9.53
CA ASP A 442 77.72 22.14 8.69
C ASP A 442 76.95 21.56 7.49
N ALA A 443 77.47 20.49 6.88
CA ALA A 443 76.83 19.80 5.77
C ALA A 443 75.52 19.09 6.22
N ASN A 444 75.52 18.43 7.39
CA ASN A 444 74.33 17.81 7.96
C ASN A 444 73.25 18.85 8.34
N ALA A 445 73.63 20.02 8.85
CA ALA A 445 72.69 21.08 9.18
C ALA A 445 71.94 21.60 7.94
N LYS A 446 72.65 21.83 6.82
CA LYS A 446 72.05 22.23 5.54
C LYS A 446 71.16 21.15 4.94
N LEU A 447 71.57 19.88 5.08
CA LEU A 447 70.78 18.74 4.62
C LEU A 447 69.45 18.65 5.37
N ALA A 448 69.48 18.83 6.70
CA ALA A 448 68.28 18.81 7.54
C ALA A 448 67.30 19.94 7.18
N GLU A 449 67.79 21.14 6.86
CA GLU A 449 66.95 22.26 6.41
C GLU A 449 66.24 21.91 5.08
N LYS A 450 66.95 21.36 4.10
CA LYS A 450 66.36 20.97 2.81
C LYS A 450 65.43 19.76 2.92
N GLN A 451 65.71 18.81 3.80
CA GLN A 451 64.79 17.71 4.12
C GLN A 451 63.48 18.23 4.74
N GLN A 452 63.53 19.28 5.55
CA GLN A 452 62.33 19.91 6.10
C GLN A 452 61.52 20.61 5.02
N VAL A 453 62.16 21.36 4.11
CA VAL A 453 61.50 21.97 2.94
C VAL A 453 60.83 20.90 2.06
N LEU A 454 61.50 19.76 1.84
CA LEU A 454 60.91 18.64 1.10
C LEU A 454 59.64 18.10 1.79
N LYS A 455 59.68 17.89 3.12
CA LYS A 455 58.50 17.45 3.89
C LYS A 455 57.33 18.44 3.78
N ASP A 456 57.59 19.73 3.86
CA ASP A 456 56.55 20.76 3.80
C ASP A 456 55.91 20.83 2.40
N VAL A 457 56.71 20.65 1.34
CA VAL A 457 56.22 20.59 -0.04
C VAL A 457 55.44 19.29 -0.29
N GLU A 458 55.93 18.13 0.16
CA GLU A 458 55.21 16.85 0.05
C GLU A 458 53.87 16.89 0.82
N ALA A 459 53.82 17.48 2.01
CA ALA A 459 52.59 17.65 2.78
C ALA A 459 51.57 18.57 2.08
N ARG A 460 52.04 19.65 1.42
CA ARG A 460 51.19 20.55 0.64
C ARG A 460 50.61 19.84 -0.57
N VAL A 461 51.42 19.07 -1.29
CA VAL A 461 50.99 18.27 -2.45
C VAL A 461 49.94 17.24 -2.03
N GLU A 462 50.15 16.54 -0.92
CA GLU A 462 49.17 15.56 -0.42
C GLU A 462 47.85 16.22 0.00
N GLY A 463 47.90 17.38 0.66
CA GLY A 463 46.71 18.16 0.98
C GLY A 463 45.94 18.60 -0.27
N LEU A 464 46.63 19.08 -1.31
CA LEU A 464 46.01 19.44 -2.59
C LEU A 464 45.45 18.23 -3.34
N ARG A 465 46.11 17.06 -3.27
CA ARG A 465 45.60 15.79 -3.82
C ARG A 465 44.30 15.36 -3.14
N GLN A 466 44.21 15.45 -1.81
CA GLN A 466 42.98 15.15 -1.09
C GLN A 466 41.84 16.12 -1.45
N GLN A 467 42.14 17.42 -1.56
CA GLN A 467 41.17 18.41 -2.01
C GLN A 467 40.68 18.12 -3.44
N LEU A 468 41.58 17.74 -4.35
CA LEU A 468 41.25 17.35 -5.71
C LEU A 468 40.38 16.08 -5.75
N ALA A 469 40.73 15.06 -4.97
CA ALA A 469 39.94 13.83 -4.88
C ALA A 469 38.52 14.10 -4.37
N ASN A 470 38.37 14.94 -3.33
CA ASN A 470 37.08 15.34 -2.79
C ASN A 470 36.26 16.15 -3.81
N ALA A 471 36.89 17.13 -4.49
CA ALA A 471 36.23 17.94 -5.51
C ALA A 471 35.78 17.10 -6.72
N GLN A 472 36.59 16.13 -7.15
CA GLN A 472 36.23 15.19 -8.22
C GLN A 472 35.08 14.26 -7.79
N ALA A 473 35.08 13.77 -6.55
CA ALA A 473 34.00 12.94 -6.03
C ALA A 473 32.67 13.71 -5.93
N GLU A 474 32.71 14.95 -5.44
CA GLU A 474 31.54 15.85 -5.38
C GLU A 474 31.02 16.18 -6.79
N GLN A 475 31.91 16.53 -7.72
CA GLN A 475 31.56 16.80 -9.12
C GLN A 475 30.89 15.57 -9.77
N LYS A 476 31.46 14.37 -9.58
CA LYS A 476 30.90 13.13 -10.13
C LYS A 476 29.52 12.84 -9.53
N SER A 477 29.36 12.98 -8.22
CA SER A 477 28.07 12.80 -7.54
C SER A 477 27.00 13.74 -8.08
N LEU A 478 27.33 15.03 -8.25
CA LEU A 478 26.41 16.02 -8.84
C LEU A 478 26.08 15.70 -10.31
N ALA A 479 27.06 15.25 -11.10
CA ALA A 479 26.85 14.83 -12.48
C ALA A 479 25.92 13.59 -12.58
N ASP A 480 26.13 12.59 -11.73
CA ASP A 480 25.30 11.38 -11.66
C ASP A 480 23.85 11.72 -11.23
N GLN A 481 23.68 12.64 -10.27
CA GLN A 481 22.36 13.14 -9.85
C GLN A 481 21.65 13.89 -10.98
N ALA A 482 22.37 14.74 -11.73
CA ALA A 482 21.82 15.46 -12.87
C ALA A 482 21.39 14.51 -14.00
N ASP A 483 22.22 13.51 -14.33
CA ASP A 483 21.88 12.51 -15.37
C ASP A 483 20.68 11.63 -14.96
N LEU A 484 20.63 11.20 -13.69
CA LEU A 484 19.48 10.47 -13.16
C LEU A 484 18.19 11.30 -13.24
N THR A 485 18.27 12.58 -12.83
CA THR A 485 17.13 13.51 -12.86
C THR A 485 16.68 13.75 -14.30
N LYS A 486 17.61 13.96 -15.24
CA LYS A 486 17.32 14.11 -16.66
C LYS A 486 16.62 12.87 -17.23
N LYS A 487 17.12 11.66 -16.94
CA LYS A 487 16.49 10.39 -17.37
C LYS A 487 15.08 10.22 -16.79
N ARG A 488 14.86 10.60 -15.53
CA ARG A 488 13.53 10.58 -14.90
C ARG A 488 12.59 11.59 -15.58
N LEU A 489 13.08 12.78 -15.87
CA LEU A 489 12.35 13.86 -16.52
C LEU A 489 11.95 13.49 -17.95
N ASP A 490 12.84 12.87 -18.73
CA ASP A 490 12.51 12.39 -20.07
C ASP A 490 11.41 11.33 -20.06
N ARG A 491 11.46 10.39 -19.10
CA ARG A 491 10.44 9.35 -18.95
C ARG A 491 9.11 9.93 -18.50
N ALA A 492 9.14 10.79 -17.48
CA ALA A 492 7.95 11.42 -16.94
C ALA A 492 7.33 12.40 -17.94
N GLY A 493 8.14 13.15 -18.68
CA GLY A 493 7.69 14.04 -19.75
C GLY A 493 6.97 13.33 -20.88
N LYS A 494 7.42 12.12 -21.27
CA LYS A 494 6.69 11.27 -22.23
C LYS A 494 5.32 10.85 -21.69
N LEU A 495 5.25 10.47 -20.41
CA LEU A 495 4.01 10.06 -19.76
C LEU A 495 3.03 11.23 -19.65
N THR A 496 3.49 12.38 -19.16
CA THR A 496 2.65 13.57 -18.99
C THR A 496 2.18 14.13 -20.33
N SER A 497 3.03 14.10 -21.35
CA SER A 497 2.64 14.47 -22.72
C SER A 497 1.61 13.50 -23.31
N ALA A 498 1.78 12.19 -23.13
CA ALA A 498 0.85 11.20 -23.67
C ALA A 498 -0.52 11.23 -22.98
N LEU A 499 -0.55 11.62 -21.70
CA LEU A 499 -1.78 11.71 -20.91
C LEU A 499 -2.38 13.13 -20.87
N ALA A 500 -1.78 14.13 -21.50
CA ALA A 500 -2.26 15.51 -21.44
C ALA A 500 -3.67 15.65 -22.01
N ASP A 501 -3.89 15.14 -23.22
CA ASP A 501 -5.19 15.15 -23.89
C ASP A 501 -6.22 14.31 -23.12
N GLU A 502 -5.75 13.20 -22.54
CA GLU A 502 -6.57 12.32 -21.73
C GLU A 502 -7.01 12.99 -20.42
N GLY A 503 -6.16 13.81 -19.80
CA GLY A 503 -6.51 14.64 -18.65
C GLY A 503 -7.62 15.65 -18.97
N VAL A 504 -7.54 16.33 -20.13
CA VAL A 504 -8.62 17.22 -20.57
C VAL A 504 -9.92 16.45 -20.78
N ARG A 505 -9.85 15.27 -21.42
CA ARG A 505 -11.01 14.41 -21.65
C ARG A 505 -11.64 13.91 -20.35
N TRP A 506 -10.84 13.49 -19.38
CA TRP A 506 -11.32 13.05 -18.07
C TRP A 506 -12.00 14.19 -17.32
N GLN A 507 -11.45 15.42 -17.37
CA GLN A 507 -12.07 16.57 -16.73
C GLN A 507 -13.43 16.89 -17.34
N GLN A 508 -13.50 16.98 -18.68
CA GLN A 508 -14.76 17.20 -19.39
C GLN A 508 -15.80 16.11 -19.09
N THR A 509 -15.35 14.85 -19.01
CA THR A 509 -16.24 13.74 -18.68
C THR A 509 -16.72 13.83 -17.23
N ALA A 510 -15.84 14.14 -16.27
CA ALA A 510 -16.20 14.33 -14.87
C ALA A 510 -17.21 15.48 -14.69
N ASP A 511 -17.01 16.60 -15.39
CA ASP A 511 -17.93 17.74 -15.38
C ASP A 511 -19.30 17.37 -15.99
N SER A 512 -19.31 16.60 -17.08
CA SER A 512 -20.55 16.10 -17.69
C SER A 512 -21.32 15.15 -16.78
N ILE A 513 -20.62 14.27 -16.05
CA ILE A 513 -21.23 13.38 -15.06
C ILE A 513 -21.80 14.19 -13.90
N GLN A 514 -21.10 15.25 -13.46
CA GLN A 514 -21.59 16.12 -12.40
C GLN A 514 -22.87 16.85 -12.84
N ALA A 515 -22.91 17.43 -14.04
CA ALA A 515 -24.10 18.06 -14.58
C ALA A 515 -25.27 17.07 -14.75
N ALA A 516 -24.99 15.83 -15.18
CA ALA A 516 -25.99 14.77 -15.29
C ALA A 516 -26.48 14.29 -13.91
N THR A 517 -25.64 14.37 -12.87
CA THR A 517 -26.02 14.01 -11.49
C THR A 517 -27.12 14.91 -10.96
N ASP A 518 -27.11 16.19 -11.33
CA ASP A 518 -28.13 17.16 -10.92
C ASP A 518 -29.50 16.87 -11.57
N LEU A 519 -29.50 16.39 -12.82
CA LEU A 519 -30.70 16.01 -13.58
C LEU A 519 -31.22 14.61 -13.24
N LEU A 520 -30.38 13.79 -12.61
CA LEU A 520 -30.65 12.38 -12.30
C LEU A 520 -31.93 12.20 -11.46
N VAL A 521 -32.23 13.18 -10.62
CA VAL A 521 -33.39 13.17 -9.72
C VAL A 521 -34.70 13.01 -10.49
N GLY A 522 -34.89 13.79 -11.56
CA GLY A 522 -36.06 13.69 -12.43
C GLY A 522 -35.96 12.55 -13.45
N ASP A 523 -34.79 12.32 -14.04
CA ASP A 523 -34.62 11.29 -15.08
C ASP A 523 -34.91 9.87 -14.54
N VAL A 524 -34.42 9.59 -13.32
CA VAL A 524 -34.69 8.31 -12.66
C VAL A 524 -36.14 8.22 -12.19
N PHE A 525 -36.74 9.33 -11.77
CA PHE A 525 -38.15 9.38 -11.40
C PHE A 525 -39.05 9.02 -12.57
N LEU A 526 -38.84 9.64 -13.73
CA LEU A 526 -39.58 9.33 -14.95
C LEU A 526 -39.30 7.91 -15.44
N SER A 527 -38.06 7.42 -15.33
CA SER A 527 -37.72 6.04 -15.67
C SER A 527 -38.43 5.02 -14.77
N ALA A 528 -38.55 5.29 -13.47
CA ALA A 528 -39.33 4.47 -12.56
C ALA A 528 -40.83 4.48 -12.90
N ALA A 529 -41.38 5.65 -13.28
CA ALA A 529 -42.75 5.77 -13.77
C ALA A 529 -42.99 4.99 -15.05
N CYS A 530 -42.03 5.02 -15.98
CA CYS A 530 -42.03 4.18 -17.16
C CYS A 530 -42.08 2.70 -16.76
N ILE A 531 -41.21 2.22 -15.88
CA ILE A 531 -41.24 0.80 -15.47
C ILE A 531 -42.57 0.40 -14.82
N ALA A 532 -43.16 1.28 -14.01
CA ALA A 532 -44.42 0.99 -13.32
C ALA A 532 -45.64 0.96 -14.26
N TYR A 533 -45.67 1.81 -15.30
CA TYR A 533 -46.88 2.06 -16.09
C TYR A 533 -46.75 1.85 -17.61
N TYR A 534 -45.55 1.90 -18.21
CA TYR A 534 -45.35 1.81 -19.67
C TYR A 534 -45.87 0.52 -20.30
N GLY A 535 -45.76 -0.58 -19.56
CA GLY A 535 -45.73 -1.91 -20.17
C GLY A 535 -46.95 -2.20 -21.05
N ALA A 536 -48.16 -1.93 -20.57
CA ALA A 536 -49.40 -2.25 -21.30
C ALA A 536 -49.66 -1.37 -22.53
N PHE A 537 -49.07 -0.18 -22.59
CA PHE A 537 -49.34 0.81 -23.63
C PHE A 537 -48.53 0.56 -24.91
N THR A 538 -49.06 1.06 -26.04
CA THR A 538 -48.35 1.10 -27.32
C THR A 538 -47.33 2.25 -27.35
N GLY A 539 -46.37 2.20 -28.29
CA GLY A 539 -45.32 3.22 -28.39
C GLY A 539 -45.84 4.66 -28.46
N ALA A 540 -46.91 4.92 -29.21
CA ALA A 540 -47.48 6.27 -29.32
C ALA A 540 -48.00 6.81 -27.96
N TYR A 541 -48.68 5.96 -27.17
CA TYR A 541 -49.14 6.34 -25.83
C TYR A 541 -47.97 6.53 -24.86
N ARG A 542 -46.93 5.69 -24.95
CA ARG A 542 -45.72 5.82 -24.14
C ARG A 542 -45.01 7.17 -24.36
N THR A 543 -44.86 7.57 -25.61
CA THR A 543 -44.30 8.88 -25.98
C THR A 543 -45.16 10.01 -25.46
N GLN A 544 -46.48 9.98 -25.71
CA GLN A 544 -47.40 11.03 -25.23
C GLN A 544 -47.36 11.19 -23.71
N LEU A 545 -47.31 10.08 -22.95
CA LEU A 545 -47.23 10.11 -21.50
C LEU A 545 -45.92 10.73 -21.02
N VAL A 546 -44.77 10.29 -21.55
CA VAL A 546 -43.47 10.82 -21.12
C VAL A 546 -43.29 12.28 -21.49
N ASP A 547 -43.69 12.72 -22.68
CA ASP A 547 -43.63 14.13 -23.06
C ASP A 547 -44.44 15.00 -22.09
N GLY A 548 -45.64 14.52 -21.72
CA GLY A 548 -46.47 15.18 -20.71
C GLY A 548 -45.82 15.21 -19.33
N TRP A 549 -45.18 14.12 -18.90
CA TRP A 549 -44.50 14.05 -17.61
C TRP A 549 -43.25 14.93 -17.55
N ILE A 550 -42.45 14.99 -18.62
CA ILE A 550 -41.30 15.90 -18.72
C ILE A 550 -41.76 17.35 -18.61
N ALA A 551 -42.82 17.73 -19.33
CA ALA A 551 -43.38 19.08 -19.27
C ALA A 551 -43.88 19.42 -17.86
N ALA A 552 -44.58 18.48 -17.19
CA ALA A 552 -45.07 18.67 -15.84
C ALA A 552 -43.93 18.76 -14.80
N CYS A 553 -42.89 17.92 -14.90
CA CYS A 553 -41.70 18.01 -14.06
C CYS A 553 -41.00 19.37 -14.18
N LYS A 554 -40.83 19.87 -15.41
CA LYS A 554 -40.27 21.21 -15.65
C LYS A 554 -41.14 22.32 -15.06
N GLY A 555 -42.46 22.23 -15.22
CA GLY A 555 -43.40 23.17 -14.61
C GLY A 555 -43.36 23.17 -13.07
N ALA A 556 -43.02 22.03 -12.47
CA ALA A 556 -42.87 21.86 -11.03
C ALA A 556 -41.43 22.16 -10.53
N ASN A 557 -40.54 22.69 -11.38
CA ASN A 557 -39.13 22.96 -11.08
C ASN A 557 -38.33 21.72 -10.63
N ILE A 558 -38.68 20.52 -11.12
CA ILE A 558 -37.91 19.30 -10.90
C ILE A 558 -36.80 19.23 -11.97
N PRO A 559 -35.51 19.09 -11.59
CA PRO A 559 -34.42 18.91 -12.54
C PRO A 559 -34.61 17.63 -13.36
N VAL A 560 -34.74 17.77 -14.68
CA VAL A 560 -34.97 16.65 -15.61
C VAL A 560 -34.42 17.00 -16.99
N SER A 561 -33.85 16.01 -17.67
CA SER A 561 -33.35 16.14 -19.04
C SER A 561 -34.51 16.39 -20.02
N SER A 562 -34.27 17.23 -21.04
CA SER A 562 -35.29 17.54 -22.06
C SER A 562 -35.69 16.36 -22.93
N ASP A 563 -34.76 15.43 -23.11
CA ASP A 563 -34.80 14.24 -23.94
C ASP A 563 -34.75 12.97 -23.06
N CYS A 564 -35.24 13.07 -21.82
CA CYS A 564 -35.29 11.95 -20.89
C CYS A 564 -36.03 10.76 -21.51
N THR A 565 -35.38 9.60 -21.57
CA THR A 565 -35.95 8.34 -22.03
C THR A 565 -35.56 7.20 -21.11
N LEU A 566 -36.45 6.20 -20.99
CA LEU A 566 -36.19 5.00 -20.19
C LEU A 566 -34.85 4.33 -20.56
N ARG A 567 -34.60 4.17 -21.87
CA ARG A 567 -33.36 3.61 -22.40
C ARG A 567 -32.12 4.47 -22.14
N GLY A 568 -32.23 5.79 -22.24
CA GLY A 568 -31.10 6.69 -21.96
C GLY A 568 -30.63 6.62 -20.50
N THR A 569 -31.56 6.43 -19.56
CA THR A 569 -31.25 6.38 -18.13
C THR A 569 -30.83 4.99 -17.65
N LEU A 570 -31.46 3.92 -18.15
CA LEU A 570 -31.32 2.58 -17.58
C LEU A 570 -30.66 1.54 -18.49
N ALA A 571 -30.54 1.77 -19.80
CA ALA A 571 -29.94 0.79 -20.71
C ALA A 571 -28.44 1.00 -20.88
N SER A 572 -27.68 -0.10 -20.88
CA SER A 572 -26.29 -0.11 -21.33
C SER A 572 -26.22 -0.49 -22.81
N PRO A 573 -25.40 0.19 -23.64
CA PRO A 573 -25.19 -0.20 -25.04
C PRO A 573 -24.72 -1.64 -25.21
N VAL A 574 -23.98 -2.18 -24.24
CA VAL A 574 -23.52 -3.57 -24.24
C VAL A 574 -24.69 -4.53 -24.05
N GLU A 575 -25.54 -4.27 -23.05
CA GLU A 575 -26.71 -5.08 -22.73
C GLU A 575 -27.72 -5.07 -23.88
N VAL A 576 -27.99 -3.90 -24.47
CA VAL A 576 -28.86 -3.77 -25.65
C VAL A 576 -28.32 -4.59 -26.82
N ARG A 577 -27.01 -4.59 -27.04
CA ARG A 577 -26.38 -5.41 -28.09
C ARG A 577 -26.56 -6.90 -27.82
N GLU A 578 -26.42 -7.34 -26.58
CA GLU A 578 -26.66 -8.74 -26.20
C GLU A 578 -28.13 -9.15 -26.44
N TRP A 579 -29.08 -8.28 -26.10
CA TRP A 579 -30.49 -8.51 -26.40
C TRP A 579 -30.75 -8.63 -27.91
N ASN A 580 -30.13 -7.77 -28.71
CA ASN A 580 -30.26 -7.81 -30.17
C ASN A 580 -29.68 -9.10 -30.75
N ILE A 581 -28.54 -9.56 -30.23
CA ILE A 581 -27.96 -10.87 -30.60
C ILE A 581 -28.89 -12.02 -30.21
N ALA A 582 -29.60 -11.91 -29.08
CA ALA A 582 -30.60 -12.86 -28.65
C ALA A 582 -31.93 -12.77 -29.45
N GLY A 583 -32.06 -11.82 -30.38
CA GLY A 583 -33.22 -11.70 -31.27
C GLY A 583 -34.25 -10.64 -30.88
N LEU A 584 -33.92 -9.73 -29.94
CA LEU A 584 -34.74 -8.53 -29.71
C LEU A 584 -34.55 -7.54 -30.88
N PRO A 585 -35.61 -6.93 -31.43
CA PRO A 585 -35.49 -5.90 -32.44
C PRO A 585 -34.83 -4.62 -31.90
N THR A 586 -34.28 -3.83 -32.83
CA THR A 586 -33.50 -2.63 -32.53
C THR A 586 -34.34 -1.37 -32.35
N ASP A 587 -35.66 -1.45 -32.48
CA ASP A 587 -36.54 -0.31 -32.32
C ASP A 587 -36.71 0.10 -30.84
N ASP A 588 -37.02 1.37 -30.61
CA ASP A 588 -37.12 1.96 -29.27
C ASP A 588 -38.12 1.21 -28.36
N VAL A 589 -39.25 0.75 -28.91
CA VAL A 589 -40.30 0.07 -28.11
C VAL A 589 -39.82 -1.30 -27.66
N SER A 590 -39.13 -2.02 -28.53
CA SER A 590 -38.52 -3.32 -28.21
C SER A 590 -37.42 -3.18 -27.15
N ILE A 591 -36.55 -2.17 -27.26
CA ILE A 591 -35.51 -1.90 -26.25
C ILE A 591 -36.16 -1.56 -24.89
N ASP A 592 -37.16 -0.67 -24.88
CA ASP A 592 -37.90 -0.34 -23.66
C ASP A 592 -38.55 -1.59 -23.05
N ASN A 593 -39.14 -2.47 -23.87
CA ASN A 593 -39.68 -3.74 -23.42
C ASN A 593 -38.61 -4.65 -22.79
N GLY A 594 -37.39 -4.68 -23.34
CA GLY A 594 -36.26 -5.39 -22.76
C GLY A 594 -35.91 -4.89 -21.34
N ILE A 595 -35.92 -3.57 -21.15
CA ILE A 595 -35.72 -2.94 -19.83
C ILE A 595 -36.85 -3.32 -18.86
N LEU A 596 -38.10 -3.28 -19.30
CA LEU A 596 -39.25 -3.65 -18.48
C LEU A 596 -39.17 -5.10 -17.99
N VAL A 597 -38.72 -6.02 -18.86
CA VAL A 597 -38.56 -7.45 -18.54
C VAL A 597 -37.41 -7.67 -17.55
N THR A 598 -36.32 -6.92 -17.65
CA THR A 598 -35.09 -7.15 -16.86
C THR A 598 -35.01 -6.33 -15.57
N ARG A 599 -35.64 -5.15 -15.52
CA ARG A 599 -35.61 -4.23 -14.37
C ARG A 599 -36.92 -4.17 -13.59
N GLY A 600 -37.99 -4.80 -14.08
CA GLY A 600 -39.29 -4.84 -13.40
C GLY A 600 -39.23 -5.59 -12.06
N LYS A 601 -39.86 -5.04 -11.01
CA LYS A 601 -39.96 -5.72 -9.70
C LYS A 601 -40.88 -6.93 -9.73
N ARG A 602 -41.97 -6.84 -10.48
CA ARG A 602 -42.94 -7.93 -10.69
C ARG A 602 -42.55 -8.74 -11.92
N TRP A 603 -42.96 -10.01 -11.94
CA TRP A 603 -42.66 -10.88 -13.06
C TRP A 603 -43.35 -10.38 -14.34
N PRO A 604 -42.67 -10.40 -15.50
CA PRO A 604 -43.22 -9.92 -16.75
C PRO A 604 -44.24 -10.90 -17.33
N LEU A 605 -45.42 -10.38 -17.66
CA LEU A 605 -46.42 -11.02 -18.51
C LEU A 605 -46.42 -10.32 -19.86
N MET A 606 -45.92 -11.01 -20.88
CA MET A 606 -45.68 -10.47 -22.20
C MET A 606 -46.82 -10.86 -23.14
N ILE A 607 -47.55 -9.85 -23.63
CA ILE A 607 -48.57 -9.98 -24.67
C ILE A 607 -47.84 -10.08 -26.01
N ASP A 608 -47.68 -11.31 -26.50
CA ASP A 608 -46.75 -11.66 -27.58
C ASP A 608 -47.44 -12.55 -28.63
N PRO A 609 -48.38 -12.01 -29.43
CA PRO A 609 -49.09 -12.80 -30.43
C PRO A 609 -48.18 -13.33 -31.55
N GLN A 610 -47.03 -12.70 -31.79
CA GLN A 610 -46.07 -13.12 -32.81
C GLN A 610 -44.96 -14.06 -32.28
N GLY A 611 -44.88 -14.30 -30.96
CA GLY A 611 -43.86 -15.18 -30.37
C GLY A 611 -42.44 -14.58 -30.34
N GLN A 612 -42.31 -13.27 -30.50
CA GLN A 612 -41.03 -12.57 -30.49
C GLN A 612 -40.39 -12.57 -29.10
N ALA A 613 -41.17 -12.17 -28.08
CA ALA A 613 -40.72 -12.15 -26.69
C ALA A 613 -40.36 -13.56 -26.22
N ASN A 614 -41.18 -14.54 -26.60
CA ASN A 614 -40.96 -15.95 -26.31
C ASN A 614 -39.62 -16.45 -26.87
N THR A 615 -39.37 -16.17 -28.15
CA THR A 615 -38.11 -16.56 -28.82
C THR A 615 -36.91 -15.85 -28.20
N TRP A 616 -37.04 -14.55 -27.93
CA TRP A 616 -35.98 -13.75 -27.31
C TRP A 616 -35.60 -14.27 -25.92
N VAL A 617 -36.58 -14.54 -25.04
CA VAL A 617 -36.32 -15.09 -23.70
C VAL A 617 -35.66 -16.47 -23.78
N LYS A 618 -36.10 -17.34 -24.71
CA LYS A 618 -35.47 -18.65 -24.94
C LYS A 618 -33.99 -18.52 -25.32
N ASN A 619 -33.65 -17.57 -26.18
CA ASN A 619 -32.26 -17.34 -26.59
C ASN A 619 -31.43 -16.69 -25.49
N MET A 620 -31.98 -15.69 -24.81
CA MET A 620 -31.32 -14.94 -23.74
C MET A 620 -30.97 -15.84 -22.54
N GLU A 621 -31.90 -16.71 -22.14
CA GLU A 621 -31.76 -17.60 -20.98
C GLU A 621 -31.27 -19.01 -21.35
N ALA A 622 -30.88 -19.25 -22.61
CA ALA A 622 -30.45 -20.56 -23.11
C ALA A 622 -29.27 -21.15 -22.29
N ARG A 623 -28.31 -20.30 -21.91
CA ARG A 623 -27.13 -20.70 -21.13
C ARG A 623 -27.44 -20.93 -19.65
N ASN A 624 -28.56 -20.41 -19.17
CA ASN A 624 -28.96 -20.46 -17.76
C ASN A 624 -29.89 -21.65 -17.45
N GLY A 625 -30.13 -22.54 -18.42
CA GLY A 625 -30.92 -23.76 -18.19
C GLY A 625 -32.43 -23.53 -18.15
N LEU A 626 -32.94 -22.59 -18.95
CA LEU A 626 -34.37 -22.25 -19.05
C LEU A 626 -35.28 -23.48 -19.15
N ARG A 627 -36.32 -23.50 -18.32
CA ARG A 627 -37.40 -24.50 -18.37
C ARG A 627 -38.65 -23.86 -18.95
N VAL A 628 -39.13 -24.44 -20.05
CA VAL A 628 -40.34 -24.00 -20.74
C VAL A 628 -41.47 -24.95 -20.37
N VAL A 629 -42.59 -24.40 -19.92
CA VAL A 629 -43.75 -25.16 -19.42
C VAL A 629 -45.06 -24.50 -19.85
N LYS A 630 -46.15 -25.28 -19.89
CA LYS A 630 -47.53 -24.77 -20.05
C LYS A 630 -48.36 -25.10 -18.83
N LEU A 631 -49.40 -24.30 -18.56
CA LEU A 631 -50.32 -24.56 -17.44
C LEU A 631 -51.09 -25.89 -17.61
N THR A 632 -51.24 -26.37 -18.84
CA THR A 632 -51.85 -27.67 -19.15
C THR A 632 -50.96 -28.86 -18.80
N ASP A 633 -49.66 -28.65 -18.52
CA ASP A 633 -48.71 -29.73 -18.33
C ASP A 633 -48.88 -30.37 -16.95
N SER A 634 -49.02 -31.70 -16.93
CA SER A 634 -49.21 -32.43 -15.67
C SER A 634 -47.99 -32.33 -14.73
N SER A 635 -46.80 -32.02 -15.24
CA SER A 635 -45.57 -31.86 -14.45
C SER A 635 -45.18 -30.40 -14.18
N PHE A 636 -46.04 -29.44 -14.51
CA PHE A 636 -45.76 -28.01 -14.39
C PHE A 636 -45.25 -27.61 -12.99
N LEU A 637 -46.05 -27.82 -11.94
CA LEU A 637 -45.69 -27.42 -10.56
C LEU A 637 -44.38 -28.08 -10.10
N ARG A 638 -44.20 -29.38 -10.36
CA ARG A 638 -42.95 -30.09 -10.03
C ARG A 638 -41.73 -29.49 -10.73
N THR A 639 -41.90 -29.05 -11.98
CA THR A 639 -40.82 -28.38 -12.73
C THR A 639 -40.51 -27.02 -12.13
N LEU A 640 -41.54 -26.29 -11.71
CA LEU A 640 -41.41 -25.00 -11.04
C LEU A 640 -40.71 -25.14 -9.68
N GLU A 641 -41.11 -26.09 -8.83
CA GLU A 641 -40.46 -26.39 -7.54
C GLU A 641 -38.96 -26.68 -7.70
N ASN A 642 -38.62 -27.57 -8.65
CA ASN A 642 -37.22 -27.90 -8.91
C ASN A 642 -36.43 -26.71 -9.45
N SER A 643 -37.06 -25.87 -10.28
CA SER A 643 -36.39 -24.70 -10.85
C SER A 643 -36.17 -23.61 -9.81
N ILE A 644 -37.12 -23.40 -8.90
CA ILE A 644 -36.97 -22.49 -7.75
C ILE A 644 -35.82 -22.95 -6.84
N ARG A 645 -35.73 -24.26 -6.57
CA ARG A 645 -34.68 -24.85 -5.72
C ARG A 645 -33.29 -24.70 -6.30
N ILE A 646 -33.15 -24.81 -7.62
CA ILE A 646 -31.86 -24.81 -8.33
C ILE A 646 -31.49 -23.41 -8.85
N GLY A 647 -32.46 -22.49 -8.96
CA GLY A 647 -32.27 -21.17 -9.55
C GLY A 647 -32.38 -21.13 -11.07
N ASN A 648 -32.96 -22.15 -11.71
CA ASN A 648 -33.16 -22.15 -13.16
C ASN A 648 -34.32 -21.22 -13.56
N PRO A 649 -34.21 -20.43 -14.63
CA PRO A 649 -35.30 -19.60 -15.11
C PRO A 649 -36.45 -20.47 -15.67
N VAL A 650 -37.69 -20.00 -15.50
CA VAL A 650 -38.89 -20.66 -16.01
C VAL A 650 -39.68 -19.73 -16.91
N LEU A 651 -40.09 -20.22 -18.08
CA LEU A 651 -41.00 -19.54 -19.01
C LEU A 651 -42.32 -20.32 -19.10
N ILE A 652 -43.41 -19.69 -18.72
CA ILE A 652 -44.77 -20.20 -18.96
C ILE A 652 -45.30 -19.65 -20.29
N GLU A 653 -45.72 -20.57 -21.16
CA GLU A 653 -46.28 -20.24 -22.47
C GLU A 653 -47.80 -20.29 -22.51
N ASP A 654 -48.36 -19.51 -23.44
CA ASP A 654 -49.77 -19.56 -23.84
C ASP A 654 -50.76 -19.36 -22.68
N VAL A 655 -50.43 -18.46 -21.74
CA VAL A 655 -51.29 -18.16 -20.60
C VAL A 655 -52.58 -17.44 -21.04
N GLY A 656 -53.71 -17.88 -20.48
CA GLY A 656 -55.04 -17.31 -20.67
C GLY A 656 -55.24 -15.96 -19.97
N GLU A 657 -56.50 -15.54 -19.83
CA GLU A 657 -56.87 -14.33 -19.06
C GLU A 657 -56.88 -14.58 -17.54
N ALA A 658 -57.00 -15.85 -17.13
CA ALA A 658 -56.90 -16.30 -15.75
C ALA A 658 -55.53 -16.95 -15.48
N LEU A 659 -54.98 -16.68 -14.30
CA LEU A 659 -53.77 -17.33 -13.78
C LEU A 659 -54.16 -18.44 -12.81
N ASP A 660 -53.41 -19.54 -12.83
CA ASP A 660 -53.60 -20.64 -11.87
C ASP A 660 -53.32 -20.15 -10.44
N PRO A 661 -54.25 -20.29 -9.48
CA PRO A 661 -54.03 -19.85 -8.09
C PRO A 661 -52.80 -20.47 -7.41
N ALA A 662 -52.32 -21.65 -7.86
CA ALA A 662 -51.11 -22.26 -7.34
C ALA A 662 -49.84 -21.43 -7.63
N LEU A 663 -49.89 -20.48 -8.57
CA LEU A 663 -48.80 -19.54 -8.86
C LEU A 663 -48.72 -18.39 -7.86
N GLU A 664 -49.74 -18.18 -7.03
CA GLU A 664 -49.84 -17.01 -6.15
C GLU A 664 -48.58 -16.76 -5.31
N PRO A 665 -48.00 -17.77 -4.62
CA PRO A 665 -46.81 -17.53 -3.80
C PRO A 665 -45.61 -17.04 -4.63
N VAL A 666 -45.45 -17.56 -5.85
CA VAL A 666 -44.36 -17.19 -6.77
C VAL A 666 -44.57 -15.78 -7.34
N LEU A 667 -45.80 -15.46 -7.72
CA LEU A 667 -46.16 -14.16 -8.28
C LEU A 667 -46.01 -13.03 -7.25
N GLN A 668 -46.40 -13.30 -6.01
CA GLN A 668 -46.25 -12.35 -4.91
C GLN A 668 -44.83 -12.31 -4.33
N LYS A 669 -43.96 -13.27 -4.71
CA LYS A 669 -42.64 -13.48 -4.10
C LYS A 669 -42.78 -13.65 -2.58
N ALA A 670 -43.69 -14.51 -2.14
CA ALA A 670 -44.01 -14.83 -0.74
C ALA A 670 -42.89 -15.66 -0.07
N ILE A 671 -41.69 -15.09 -0.06
CA ILE A 671 -40.47 -15.71 0.44
C ILE A 671 -40.34 -15.41 1.93
N TYR A 672 -40.01 -16.42 2.73
CA TYR A 672 -39.82 -16.29 4.16
C TYR A 672 -38.53 -16.98 4.62
N LYS A 673 -38.02 -16.59 5.79
CA LYS A 673 -36.82 -17.20 6.38
C LYS A 673 -37.21 -18.10 7.54
N GLN A 674 -36.74 -19.34 7.53
CA GLN A 674 -36.94 -20.30 8.62
C GLN A 674 -35.66 -21.09 8.85
N GLY A 675 -35.17 -21.11 10.08
CA GLY A 675 -33.95 -21.85 10.44
C GLY A 675 -32.70 -21.45 9.63
N GLY A 676 -32.57 -20.17 9.25
CA GLY A 676 -31.46 -19.66 8.43
C GLY A 676 -31.57 -19.95 6.92
N ARG A 677 -32.57 -20.72 6.49
CA ARG A 677 -32.86 -20.98 5.07
C ARG A 677 -33.89 -19.98 4.56
N THR A 678 -33.78 -19.64 3.28
CA THR A 678 -34.78 -18.82 2.57
C THR A 678 -35.69 -19.78 1.81
N LEU A 679 -36.98 -19.75 2.11
CA LEU A 679 -37.96 -20.71 1.64
C LEU A 679 -39.15 -20.00 0.98
N ILE A 680 -39.84 -20.72 0.11
CA ILE A 680 -41.14 -20.35 -0.43
C ILE A 680 -42.06 -21.57 -0.33
N ARG A 681 -43.31 -21.35 0.08
CA ARG A 681 -44.32 -22.41 0.12
C ARG A 681 -45.01 -22.48 -1.23
N LEU A 682 -44.99 -23.66 -1.85
CA LEU A 682 -45.70 -23.92 -3.10
C LEU A 682 -46.59 -25.16 -2.91
N GLY A 683 -47.90 -24.94 -2.85
CA GLY A 683 -48.83 -25.98 -2.41
C GLY A 683 -48.48 -26.46 -1.00
N ASP A 684 -48.33 -27.77 -0.82
CA ASP A 684 -48.00 -28.36 0.49
C ASP A 684 -46.48 -28.36 0.79
N SER A 685 -45.65 -28.02 -0.19
CA SER A 685 -44.19 -28.18 -0.11
C SER A 685 -43.49 -26.88 0.25
N ASP A 686 -42.53 -26.98 1.18
CA ASP A 686 -41.55 -25.91 1.43
C ASP A 686 -40.33 -26.11 0.55
N VAL A 687 -40.08 -25.14 -0.31
CA VAL A 687 -39.02 -25.19 -1.33
C VAL A 687 -37.95 -24.17 -0.99
N ASP A 688 -36.68 -24.59 -0.97
CA ASP A 688 -35.56 -23.66 -0.87
C ASP A 688 -35.61 -22.67 -2.03
N TYR A 689 -35.52 -21.38 -1.73
CA TYR A 689 -35.57 -20.33 -2.74
C TYR A 689 -34.16 -19.91 -3.13
N ASP A 690 -33.80 -20.12 -4.40
CA ASP A 690 -32.56 -19.58 -4.96
C ASP A 690 -32.75 -18.14 -5.48
N PRO A 691 -31.90 -17.17 -5.07
CA PRO A 691 -32.01 -15.78 -5.52
C PRO A 691 -31.85 -15.55 -7.02
N ASN A 692 -31.23 -16.49 -7.76
CA ASN A 692 -31.03 -16.38 -9.21
C ASN A 692 -32.27 -16.82 -10.00
N PHE A 693 -33.28 -17.42 -9.35
CA PHE A 693 -34.51 -17.82 -10.00
C PHE A 693 -35.18 -16.64 -10.72
N LYS A 694 -35.59 -16.86 -11.97
CA LYS A 694 -36.36 -15.90 -12.77
C LYS A 694 -37.61 -16.55 -13.36
N PHE A 695 -38.65 -15.75 -13.52
CA PHE A 695 -39.94 -16.23 -14.00
C PHE A 695 -40.50 -15.32 -15.08
N TYR A 696 -40.92 -15.92 -16.20
CA TYR A 696 -41.42 -15.24 -17.39
C TYR A 696 -42.76 -15.83 -17.81
N ILE A 697 -43.67 -14.98 -18.26
CA ILE A 697 -45.00 -15.39 -18.71
C ILE A 697 -45.25 -14.81 -20.10
N THR A 698 -45.76 -15.62 -21.03
CA THR A 698 -46.17 -15.18 -22.37
C THR A 698 -47.61 -15.58 -22.67
N THR A 699 -48.30 -14.75 -23.45
CA THR A 699 -49.60 -15.07 -24.03
C THR A 699 -49.60 -14.77 -25.53
N LYS A 700 -50.27 -15.63 -26.31
CA LYS A 700 -50.51 -15.40 -27.74
C LYS A 700 -51.77 -14.58 -28.02
N MET A 701 -52.58 -14.30 -27.00
CA MET A 701 -53.77 -13.47 -27.18
C MET A 701 -53.33 -12.05 -27.54
N ALA A 702 -53.83 -11.49 -28.63
CA ALA A 702 -53.43 -10.16 -29.09
C ALA A 702 -54.04 -9.02 -28.25
N ASN A 703 -55.19 -9.26 -27.62
CA ASN A 703 -55.90 -8.29 -26.77
C ASN A 703 -56.61 -8.99 -25.59
N PRO A 704 -55.85 -9.54 -24.63
CA PRO A 704 -56.42 -10.17 -23.44
C PRO A 704 -57.00 -9.13 -22.47
N HIS A 705 -58.09 -9.48 -21.80
CA HIS A 705 -58.66 -8.70 -20.71
C HIS A 705 -58.21 -9.22 -19.35
N TYR A 706 -57.07 -8.72 -18.87
CA TYR A 706 -56.61 -9.01 -17.51
C TYR A 706 -57.35 -8.17 -16.47
N LEU A 707 -57.93 -8.83 -15.47
CA LEU A 707 -58.58 -8.17 -14.34
C LEU A 707 -57.56 -7.41 -13.46
N PRO A 708 -58.02 -6.44 -12.64
CA PRO A 708 -57.13 -5.66 -11.76
C PRO A 708 -56.24 -6.54 -10.88
N GLU A 709 -56.75 -7.70 -10.44
CA GLU A 709 -55.99 -8.66 -9.64
C GLU A 709 -54.72 -9.16 -10.33
N VAL A 710 -54.80 -9.48 -11.63
CA VAL A 710 -53.61 -9.86 -12.42
C VAL A 710 -52.66 -8.68 -12.54
N CYS A 711 -53.20 -7.48 -12.79
CA CYS A 711 -52.43 -6.23 -12.90
C CYS A 711 -51.71 -5.84 -11.60
N ILE A 712 -52.06 -6.40 -10.44
CA ILE A 712 -51.36 -6.23 -9.16
C ILE A 712 -50.16 -7.17 -9.07
N LYS A 713 -50.24 -8.37 -9.64
CA LYS A 713 -49.27 -9.46 -9.45
C LYS A 713 -48.13 -9.43 -10.46
N VAL A 714 -48.42 -9.08 -11.71
CA VAL A 714 -47.45 -9.09 -12.81
C VAL A 714 -47.27 -7.72 -13.45
N THR A 715 -46.15 -7.51 -14.12
CA THR A 715 -45.97 -6.38 -15.03
C THR A 715 -46.44 -6.80 -16.42
N ILE A 716 -47.55 -6.24 -16.88
CA ILE A 716 -48.07 -6.50 -18.23
C ILE A 716 -47.23 -5.70 -19.22
N ILE A 717 -46.68 -6.38 -20.23
CA ILE A 717 -45.83 -5.78 -21.26
C ILE A 717 -46.38 -6.11 -22.64
N ASN A 718 -46.68 -5.08 -23.41
CA ASN A 718 -47.15 -5.21 -24.78
C ASN A 718 -45.97 -5.44 -25.72
N PHE A 719 -45.82 -6.68 -26.19
CA PHE A 719 -44.80 -7.11 -27.15
C PHE A 719 -45.35 -7.25 -28.58
N THR A 720 -46.54 -6.71 -28.86
CA THR A 720 -47.05 -6.67 -30.24
C THR A 720 -46.07 -5.94 -31.14
N VAL A 721 -45.69 -6.61 -32.23
CA VAL A 721 -44.76 -6.09 -33.23
C VAL A 721 -45.23 -4.74 -33.78
N THR A 722 -44.31 -3.79 -33.90
CA THR A 722 -44.57 -2.48 -34.50
C THR A 722 -44.12 -2.43 -35.96
N MET A 723 -44.70 -1.56 -36.78
CA MET A 723 -44.27 -1.37 -38.18
C MET A 723 -42.81 -0.91 -38.32
N LYS A 724 -42.21 -0.32 -37.28
CA LYS A 724 -40.79 0.07 -37.27
C LYS A 724 -39.86 -1.09 -36.87
N GLY A 725 -40.40 -2.09 -36.15
CA GLY A 725 -39.66 -3.27 -35.70
C GLY A 725 -39.70 -4.44 -36.68
N LEU A 726 -40.63 -4.42 -37.64
CA LEU A 726 -40.62 -5.24 -38.87
C LEU A 726 -39.65 -4.64 -39.89
#